data_AF-A0A7X7PY20-F1
#
_entry.id   AF-A0A7X7PY20-F1
#
_cell.length_a   1.000
_cell.length_b   1.000
_cell.length_c   1.000
_cell.angle_alpha   90.00
_cell.angle_beta   90.00
_cell.angle_gamma   90.00
#
_symmetry.space_group_name_H-M   'P 1'
#
loop_
_entity.id
_entity.type
_entity.pdbx_description
1 polymer ?
#
loop_
_entity_poly.entity_id
_entity_poly.type
_entity_poly.pdbx_seq_one_letter_code
_entity_poly.pdbx_strand_id
1 'polypeptide(L)'
;MSTSLTPLAESLAGEFPDALRQRGADYFRSGRVNIDSGSSQRVSASVRGTELYQVELARKRHVIRALCTCPYFFEARICKHVWAVILAADAERLLHGDGGWVELESMDEEIDGNTQGRFEERTVTPRGSAPARGWRRQLAIIDSSAPPSPREAWSDKRELLYVIDRTGTLGGVGLYLEIWHRERKLDGTWGKPKLRPLPHGLLLQLRDGDDRYILASLSGAEPDYLTYAHGGHAASYYSSSPEIRRRLVPPLLELLMPMLCRTGRCRFRMDPRDDESRWLTLQWDDGEPWQFRLDVRRADQAPQYEVRGTLTRGSERIDLATPSLLASSGFVFIGDRVARYEPRNAYNWVKALREQRSVSVPIEQIDEFVDTLLRQRELPALDLPEELRYEEASDTPRPRLTVKPSPESWQRDRLRASLGFDYDGVIIDDKHPSAVVLKGDRRALRRDRAYEQTARERLFALGLRELTGGYEANPGFEFPASRLPRIVHELLTDGWRIEALGKLYRAPGRFKLEVASGVDWFELHGAVEFGDTDAQLPKLLEAARKGEALVKLDDGSFGLLPEEWLAKYGILASLGAAHGDHLRFGRTQVAVLDALLAAQPEANVDEVFARARDALAQFDGIRSADPPAGFQGELRPYQREGLGWLHFLREFGFGGCLADDMGLGKTVQVLALLEARRAAREQNPRMGPSLVVVPKSLVFNWKQEAARFAPRLRVLDHTGHQRRKSTEHFDEYDLLITTYGTLRKDAASFKDMRFDYVILDEA
;
A
#
# COMPACT_ATOMS: atom_id res chain seq x y z
N MET A 1 23.70 34.80 63.78
CA MET A 1 22.40 34.13 63.64
C MET A 1 22.65 32.84 62.89
N SER A 2 22.67 31.70 63.59
CA SER A 2 22.90 30.38 63.00
C SER A 2 21.60 29.92 62.37
N THR A 3 21.47 30.03 61.06
CA THR A 3 20.37 29.43 60.28
C THR A 3 20.40 27.91 60.50
N SER A 4 19.38 27.37 61.17
CA SER A 4 19.20 25.93 61.32
C SER A 4 18.95 25.34 59.94
N LEU A 5 19.90 24.59 59.41
CA LEU A 5 19.75 23.85 58.15
C LEU A 5 18.69 22.75 58.35
N THR A 6 17.57 22.85 57.63
CA THR A 6 16.55 21.80 57.61
C THR A 6 17.14 20.53 56.99
N PRO A 7 16.99 19.35 57.61
CA PRO A 7 17.39 18.07 57.01
C PRO A 7 16.73 17.83 55.65
N LEU A 8 17.46 17.21 54.73
CA LEU A 8 16.94 16.83 53.41
C LEU A 8 15.77 15.85 53.53
N ALA A 9 15.86 14.91 54.46
CA ALA A 9 14.80 13.93 54.74
C ALA A 9 13.51 14.60 55.25
N GLU A 10 13.61 15.72 55.98
CA GLU A 10 12.43 16.47 56.42
C GLU A 10 11.79 17.21 55.24
N SER A 11 12.62 17.81 54.38
CA SER A 11 12.15 18.57 53.20
C SER A 11 11.53 17.66 52.13
N LEU A 12 12.08 16.46 51.92
CA LEU A 12 11.67 15.52 50.88
C LEU A 12 10.68 14.44 51.38
N ALA A 13 10.29 14.47 52.65
CA ALA A 13 9.39 13.46 53.22
C ALA A 13 8.05 13.33 52.47
N GLY A 14 7.52 14.44 51.95
CA GLY A 14 6.26 14.47 51.19
C GLY A 14 6.33 13.76 49.84
N GLU A 15 7.53 13.64 49.26
CA GLU A 15 7.76 13.01 47.95
C GLU A 15 7.80 11.47 48.02
N PHE A 16 7.85 10.89 49.22
CA PHE A 16 7.99 9.45 49.42
C PHE A 16 6.84 8.87 50.27
N PRO A 17 6.15 7.81 49.79
CA PRO A 17 5.15 7.11 50.58
C PRO A 17 5.72 6.53 51.89
N ASP A 18 4.92 6.55 52.98
CA ASP A 18 5.33 6.10 54.32
C ASP A 18 5.97 4.71 54.34
N ALA A 19 5.37 3.75 53.62
CA ALA A 19 5.87 2.38 53.52
C ALA A 19 7.25 2.28 52.84
N LEU A 20 7.58 3.23 51.96
CA LEU A 20 8.87 3.31 51.29
C LEU A 20 9.91 3.99 52.21
N ARG A 21 9.50 5.06 52.91
CA ARG A 21 10.34 5.73 53.93
C ARG A 21 10.75 4.78 55.05
N GLN A 22 9.81 3.98 55.56
CA GLN A 22 10.07 2.99 56.60
C GLN A 22 11.12 1.96 56.17
N ARG A 23 10.96 1.40 54.95
CA ARG A 23 11.90 0.42 54.40
C ARG A 23 13.28 1.04 54.14
N GLY A 24 13.35 2.27 53.63
CA GLY A 24 14.64 2.95 53.44
C GLY A 24 15.35 3.24 54.77
N ALA A 25 14.60 3.62 55.81
CA ALA A 25 15.14 3.79 57.16
C ALA A 25 15.68 2.47 57.74
N ASP A 26 15.06 1.32 57.44
CA ASP A 26 15.58 0.01 57.84
C ASP A 26 16.90 -0.32 57.15
N TYR A 27 17.07 0.04 55.87
CA TYR A 27 18.32 -0.15 55.13
C TYR A 27 19.45 0.72 55.69
N PHE A 28 19.14 1.97 56.01
CA PHE A 28 20.09 2.86 56.66
C PHE A 28 20.51 2.34 58.05
N ARG A 29 19.54 2.00 58.92
CA ARG A 29 19.80 1.49 60.28
C ARG A 29 20.54 0.16 60.30
N SER A 30 20.34 -0.69 59.30
CA SER A 30 21.04 -1.97 59.17
C SER A 30 22.44 -1.86 58.55
N GLY A 31 22.95 -0.64 58.33
CA GLY A 31 24.31 -0.40 57.83
C GLY A 31 24.51 -0.84 56.39
N ARG A 32 23.44 -0.86 55.58
CA ARG A 32 23.48 -1.34 54.19
C ARG A 32 23.85 -0.26 53.18
N VAL A 33 24.02 0.97 53.62
CA VAL A 33 24.39 2.13 52.78
C VAL A 33 25.86 2.42 53.00
N ASN A 34 26.63 2.49 51.92
CA ASN A 34 28.03 2.93 51.91
C ASN A 34 28.14 4.17 51.03
N ILE A 35 28.55 5.32 51.59
CA ILE A 35 28.82 6.52 50.79
C ILE A 35 30.20 6.34 50.15
N ASP A 36 30.23 6.33 48.82
CA ASP A 36 31.44 6.13 48.03
C ASP A 36 32.15 7.48 47.77
N SER A 37 31.37 8.54 47.54
CA SER A 37 31.85 9.92 47.46
C SER A 37 30.74 10.92 47.85
N GLY A 38 31.12 12.07 48.42
CA GLY A 38 30.15 13.04 48.93
C GLY A 38 30.69 14.48 48.97
N SER A 39 29.86 15.43 48.55
CA SER A 39 30.11 16.86 48.61
C SER A 39 28.82 17.64 48.94
N SER A 40 28.89 18.98 48.97
CA SER A 40 27.71 19.83 49.09
C SER A 40 26.81 19.80 47.84
N GLN A 41 27.30 19.26 46.72
CA GLN A 41 26.58 19.24 45.44
C GLN A 41 26.29 17.83 44.91
N ARG A 42 27.01 16.79 45.32
CA ARG A 42 26.79 15.42 44.83
C ARG A 42 27.12 14.39 45.89
N VAL A 43 26.35 13.31 45.93
CA VAL A 43 26.61 12.09 46.72
C VAL A 43 26.47 10.88 45.82
N SER A 44 27.47 10.01 45.82
CA SER A 44 27.43 8.69 45.22
C SER A 44 27.51 7.65 46.33
N ALA A 45 26.62 6.66 46.31
CA ALA A 45 26.55 5.64 47.34
C ALA A 45 26.14 4.27 46.78
N SER A 46 26.70 3.24 47.39
CA SER A 46 26.40 1.84 47.15
C SER A 46 25.45 1.32 48.24
N VAL A 47 24.28 0.81 47.84
CA VAL A 47 23.26 0.27 48.76
C VAL A 47 23.11 -1.23 48.57
N ARG A 48 23.33 -2.00 49.65
CA ARG A 48 23.22 -3.46 49.64
C ARG A 48 21.76 -3.92 49.80
N GLY A 49 21.17 -4.43 48.73
CA GLY A 49 19.83 -5.02 48.69
C GLY A 49 19.83 -6.49 48.32
N THR A 50 18.96 -6.90 47.40
CA THR A 50 19.06 -8.23 46.75
C THR A 50 20.35 -8.34 45.93
N GLU A 51 20.80 -7.21 45.40
CA GLU A 51 22.08 -6.99 44.74
C GLU A 51 22.67 -5.67 45.25
N LEU A 52 23.85 -5.28 44.75
CA LEU A 52 24.44 -3.98 45.07
C LEU A 52 23.88 -2.93 44.11
N TYR A 53 23.17 -1.94 44.63
CA TYR A 53 22.59 -0.86 43.83
C TYR A 53 23.41 0.42 43.99
N GLN A 54 23.80 1.02 42.86
CA GLN A 54 24.36 2.37 42.82
C GLN A 54 23.25 3.41 42.88
N VAL A 55 23.47 4.43 43.71
CA VAL A 55 22.58 5.58 43.91
C VAL A 55 23.41 6.85 43.79
N GLU A 56 22.97 7.76 42.94
CA GLU A 56 23.52 9.10 42.83
C GLU A 56 22.48 10.15 43.19
N LEU A 57 22.90 11.13 43.97
CA LEU A 57 22.13 12.32 44.31
C LEU A 57 22.95 13.55 43.90
N ALA A 58 22.37 14.46 43.13
CA ALA A 58 23.02 15.71 42.74
C ALA A 58 22.12 16.91 43.07
N ARG A 59 22.66 17.90 43.78
CA ARG A 59 21.96 19.14 44.12
C ARG A 59 22.22 20.22 43.06
N LYS A 60 21.14 20.79 42.52
CA LYS A 60 21.17 22.00 41.69
C LYS A 60 20.18 23.02 42.27
N ARG A 61 20.71 24.04 42.96
CA ARG A 61 19.89 25.06 43.68
C ARG A 61 18.87 24.44 44.65
N HIS A 62 17.60 24.42 44.26
CA HIS A 62 16.43 23.95 45.01
C HIS A 62 15.93 22.57 44.56
N VAL A 63 16.74 21.82 43.81
CA VAL A 63 16.36 20.48 43.33
C VAL A 63 17.43 19.47 43.71
N ILE A 64 17.03 18.32 44.27
CA ILE A 64 17.84 17.10 44.32
C ILE A 64 17.43 16.22 43.14
N ARG A 65 18.39 15.97 42.26
CA ARG A 65 18.26 14.96 41.21
C ARG A 65 18.73 13.62 41.72
N ALA A 66 17.89 12.61 41.60
CA ALA A 66 18.21 11.25 42.02
C ALA A 66 18.31 10.29 40.83
N LEU A 67 19.21 9.34 40.96
CA LEU A 67 19.34 8.17 40.09
C LEU A 67 19.55 6.94 40.97
N CYS A 68 18.88 5.83 40.64
CA CYS A 68 19.16 4.54 41.25
C CYS A 68 19.07 3.43 40.22
N THR A 69 20.03 2.51 40.28
CA THR A 69 20.12 1.33 39.40
C THR A 69 19.11 0.21 39.74
N CYS A 70 18.21 0.39 40.70
CA CYS A 70 17.26 -0.65 41.07
C CYS A 70 16.03 -0.70 40.13
N PRO A 71 15.49 -1.89 39.82
CA PRO A 71 14.37 -2.02 38.88
C PRO A 71 13.15 -1.14 39.20
N TYR A 72 12.81 -1.03 40.49
CA TYR A 72 11.69 -0.21 40.96
C TYR A 72 11.84 1.28 40.64
N PHE A 73 13.08 1.79 40.55
CA PHE A 73 13.34 3.20 40.27
C PHE A 73 13.03 3.57 38.81
N PHE A 74 13.23 2.67 37.85
CA PHE A 74 12.95 2.93 36.43
C PHE A 74 11.47 3.21 36.17
N GLU A 75 10.58 2.59 36.95
CA GLU A 75 9.13 2.78 36.85
C GLU A 75 8.64 3.92 37.74
N ALA A 76 9.00 3.90 39.03
CA ALA A 76 8.41 4.80 40.02
C ALA A 76 9.17 6.11 40.21
N ARG A 77 10.40 6.24 39.67
CA ARG A 77 11.30 7.41 39.82
C ARG A 77 11.66 7.78 41.27
N ILE A 78 11.18 7.02 42.24
CA ILE A 78 11.54 7.03 43.66
C ILE A 78 11.72 5.60 44.15
N CYS A 79 12.61 5.37 45.12
CA CYS A 79 12.78 4.04 45.71
C CYS A 79 13.32 4.08 47.14
N LYS A 80 13.21 2.95 47.85
CA LYS A 80 13.75 2.81 49.22
C LYS A 80 15.26 3.02 49.33
N HIS A 81 16.03 2.77 48.26
CA HIS A 81 17.48 2.96 48.25
C HIS A 81 17.84 4.45 48.17
N VAL A 82 17.13 5.23 47.34
CA VAL A 82 17.25 6.70 47.30
C VAL A 82 16.94 7.29 48.67
N TRP A 83 15.85 6.86 49.31
CA TRP A 83 15.52 7.31 50.67
C TRP A 83 16.59 6.95 51.70
N ALA A 84 17.15 5.74 51.64
CA ALA A 84 18.23 5.32 52.53
C ALA A 84 19.50 6.17 52.38
N VAL A 85 19.82 6.60 51.14
CA VAL A 85 20.97 7.48 50.86
C VAL A 85 20.69 8.92 51.27
N ILE A 86 19.45 9.41 51.17
CA ILE A 86 19.06 10.74 51.71
C ILE A 86 19.31 10.78 53.23
N LEU A 87 18.91 9.72 53.96
CA LEU A 87 19.17 9.62 55.40
C LEU A 87 20.67 9.55 55.72
N ALA A 88 21.45 8.83 54.90
CA ALA A 88 22.90 8.77 55.06
C ALA A 88 23.58 10.12 54.76
N ALA A 89 23.12 10.83 53.73
CA ALA A 89 23.61 12.15 53.38
C ALA A 89 23.33 13.17 54.48
N ASP A 90 22.12 13.16 55.07
CA ASP A 90 21.80 13.98 56.24
C ASP A 90 22.69 13.65 57.46
N ALA A 91 22.93 12.37 57.72
CA ALA A 91 23.79 11.93 58.82
C ALA A 91 25.24 12.40 58.66
N GLU A 92 25.75 12.46 57.42
CA GLU A 92 27.09 12.93 57.09
C GLU A 92 27.18 14.42 56.73
N ARG A 93 26.05 15.14 56.80
CA ARG A 93 25.92 16.55 56.41
C ARG A 93 26.37 16.85 54.98
N LEU A 94 26.04 15.95 54.05
CA LEU A 94 26.29 16.07 52.62
C LEU A 94 25.05 16.67 51.93
N LEU A 95 25.22 17.28 50.74
CA LEU A 95 24.14 17.94 49.97
C LEU A 95 23.41 19.12 50.66
N HIS A 96 23.89 19.62 51.80
CA HIS A 96 23.37 20.87 52.38
C HIS A 96 23.94 22.09 51.64
N GLY A 97 23.14 22.71 50.77
CA GLY A 97 23.40 24.02 50.17
C GLY A 97 22.90 25.17 51.07
N ASP A 98 22.56 26.31 50.48
CA ASP A 98 22.28 27.58 51.19
C ASP A 98 20.93 27.66 51.95
N GLY A 99 20.29 26.53 52.29
CA GLY A 99 19.19 26.47 53.27
C GLY A 99 17.76 26.78 52.77
N GLY A 100 17.44 26.60 51.49
CA GLY A 100 16.07 26.70 50.96
C GLY A 100 15.36 25.34 50.75
N TRP A 101 14.03 25.38 50.53
CA TRP A 101 13.19 24.23 50.14
C TRP A 101 13.80 23.46 48.95
N VAL A 102 13.57 22.15 48.92
CA VAL A 102 14.16 21.25 47.92
C VAL A 102 13.13 20.27 47.40
N GLU A 103 13.01 20.14 46.08
CA GLU A 103 12.16 19.17 45.39
C GLU A 103 12.99 18.01 44.81
N LEU A 104 12.35 16.84 44.59
CA LEU A 104 13.01 15.67 44.01
C LEU A 104 12.68 15.54 42.52
N GLU A 105 13.70 15.52 41.66
CA GLU A 105 13.58 15.18 40.24
C GLU A 105 14.31 13.86 39.95
N SER A 106 13.79 13.05 39.03
CA SER A 106 14.58 11.95 38.45
C SER A 106 15.54 12.47 37.39
N MET A 107 16.74 11.91 37.32
CA MET A 107 17.65 12.15 36.19
C MET A 107 17.13 11.41 34.94
N ASP A 108 16.80 12.13 33.87
CA ASP A 108 16.58 11.58 32.53
C ASP A 108 17.92 11.44 31.79
N GLU A 109 18.08 10.40 30.97
CA GLU A 109 19.32 10.00 30.27
C GLU A 109 19.77 10.97 29.14
N GLU A 110 19.62 12.28 29.29
CA GLU A 110 20.29 13.28 28.45
C GLU A 110 21.44 13.93 29.22
N ILE A 111 22.63 13.32 29.11
CA ILE A 111 23.89 13.96 29.53
C ILE A 111 24.33 14.87 28.39
N ASP A 112 24.04 16.17 28.54
CA ASP A 112 24.74 17.25 27.86
C ASP A 112 26.23 17.16 28.19
N GLY A 113 27.04 16.80 27.20
CA GLY A 113 28.48 16.72 27.28
C GLY A 113 29.12 18.11 27.35
N ASN A 114 28.85 18.91 28.38
CA ASN A 114 29.65 20.11 28.66
C ASN A 114 29.45 20.64 30.08
N THR A 115 30.17 20.11 31.07
CA THR A 115 30.56 20.89 32.27
C THR A 115 31.74 20.24 32.99
N GLN A 116 32.93 20.36 32.42
CA GLN A 116 34.17 20.31 33.19
C GLN A 116 34.30 21.60 34.00
N GLY A 117 33.83 21.58 35.24
CA GLY A 117 34.10 22.61 36.25
C GLY A 117 34.79 21.97 37.44
N ARG A 118 36.06 22.34 37.68
CA ARG A 118 36.82 22.00 38.90
C ARG A 118 36.02 22.43 40.14
N PHE A 119 35.64 21.48 40.99
CA PHE A 119 35.16 21.74 42.35
C PHE A 119 35.94 20.85 43.32
N GLU A 120 36.37 21.45 44.43
CA GLU A 120 37.28 20.86 45.41
C GLU A 120 36.68 19.61 46.06
N GLU A 121 37.29 18.45 45.83
CA GLU A 121 37.00 17.20 46.53
C GLU A 121 37.46 17.29 47.98
N ARG A 122 36.50 17.23 48.91
CA ARG A 122 36.80 16.85 50.29
C ARG A 122 36.90 15.32 50.34
N THR A 123 38.12 14.79 50.22
CA THR A 123 38.40 13.38 50.52
C THR A 123 38.14 13.12 52.00
N VAL A 124 37.03 12.45 52.31
CA VAL A 124 36.82 11.85 53.63
C VAL A 124 37.70 10.59 53.68
N THR A 125 38.74 10.64 54.51
CA THR A 125 39.62 9.48 54.75
C THR A 125 38.84 8.38 55.47
N PRO A 126 38.78 7.14 54.93
CA PRO A 126 38.18 6.02 55.65
C PRO A 126 38.98 5.76 56.92
N ARG A 127 38.31 5.68 58.08
CA ARG A 127 38.93 5.20 59.32
C ARG A 127 39.44 3.78 59.11
N GLY A 128 40.76 3.62 59.24
CA GLY A 128 41.48 2.42 58.88
C GLY A 128 41.15 1.20 59.74
N SER A 129 41.05 0.06 59.06
CA SER A 129 41.49 -1.24 59.60
C SER A 129 42.74 -1.67 58.82
N ALA A 130 43.80 -2.06 59.54
CA ALA A 130 45.12 -2.43 59.04
C ALA A 130 45.12 -3.43 57.84
N PRO A 131 46.16 -3.47 56.99
CA PRO A 131 46.10 -4.12 55.69
C PRO A 131 46.15 -5.65 55.82
N ALA A 132 44.99 -6.29 55.74
CA ALA A 132 44.92 -7.72 55.44
C ALA A 132 45.20 -7.92 53.94
N ARG A 133 46.41 -8.45 53.65
CA ARG A 133 46.94 -8.94 52.36
C ARG A 133 45.91 -9.05 51.23
N GLY A 134 46.14 -8.31 50.13
CA GLY A 134 45.19 -8.10 49.02
C GLY A 134 44.56 -9.37 48.42
N TRP A 135 45.25 -10.52 48.45
CA TRP A 135 44.69 -11.78 47.98
C TRP A 135 43.58 -12.35 48.88
N ARG A 136 43.59 -12.07 50.19
CA ARG A 136 42.49 -12.49 51.10
C ARG A 136 41.22 -11.67 50.89
N ARG A 137 41.37 -10.40 50.52
CA ARG A 137 40.23 -9.54 50.14
C ARG A 137 39.65 -9.99 48.80
N GLN A 138 40.50 -10.36 47.85
CA GLN A 138 40.06 -10.98 46.59
C GLN A 138 39.37 -12.34 46.83
N LEU A 139 39.90 -13.20 47.70
CA LEU A 139 39.22 -14.45 48.06
C LEU A 139 37.91 -14.22 48.80
N ALA A 140 37.84 -13.26 49.73
CA ALA A 140 36.58 -12.93 50.40
C ALA A 140 35.53 -12.37 49.43
N ILE A 141 35.95 -11.62 48.40
CA ILE A 141 35.07 -11.19 47.31
C ILE A 141 34.60 -12.38 46.47
N ILE A 142 35.49 -13.33 46.15
CA ILE A 142 35.14 -14.57 45.42
C ILE A 142 34.18 -15.45 46.24
N ASP A 143 34.43 -15.60 47.54
CA ASP A 143 33.63 -16.43 48.44
C ASP A 143 32.25 -15.79 48.74
N SER A 144 32.18 -14.44 48.74
CA SER A 144 30.92 -13.69 48.88
C SER A 144 30.17 -13.47 47.56
N SER A 145 30.78 -13.81 46.41
CA SER A 145 30.11 -13.84 45.10
C SER A 145 29.61 -15.26 44.73
N ALA A 146 29.80 -16.24 45.61
CA ALA A 146 29.10 -17.51 45.52
C ALA A 146 27.59 -17.29 45.70
N PRO A 147 26.72 -17.89 44.86
CA PRO A 147 25.28 -17.83 45.07
C PRO A 147 24.93 -18.38 46.45
N PRO A 148 23.92 -17.82 47.15
CA PRO A 148 23.55 -18.28 48.48
C PRO A 148 23.24 -19.78 48.44
N SER A 149 23.92 -20.56 49.30
CA SER A 149 23.63 -21.98 49.47
C SER A 149 22.15 -22.16 49.85
N PRO A 150 21.40 -23.05 49.17
CA PRO A 150 20.01 -23.29 49.51
C PRO A 150 19.87 -23.66 50.99
N ARG A 151 19.03 -22.94 51.74
CA ARG A 151 18.80 -23.18 53.18
C ARG A 151 18.15 -24.54 53.46
N GLU A 152 17.53 -25.16 52.46
CA GLU A 152 16.99 -26.52 52.50
C GLU A 152 17.45 -27.32 51.27
N ALA A 153 17.96 -28.53 51.50
CA ALA A 153 18.31 -29.47 50.45
C ALA A 153 17.06 -30.25 49.98
N TRP A 154 16.78 -30.24 48.68
CA TRP A 154 15.74 -31.06 48.06
C TRP A 154 16.17 -32.52 48.04
N SER A 155 15.62 -33.32 48.96
CA SER A 155 16.00 -34.74 49.10
C SER A 155 15.34 -35.64 48.06
N ASP A 156 15.97 -36.79 47.76
CA ASP A 156 15.43 -37.85 46.88
C ASP A 156 14.12 -38.49 47.39
N LYS A 157 13.63 -38.09 48.57
CA LYS A 157 12.34 -38.50 49.13
C LYS A 157 11.20 -37.55 48.77
N ARG A 158 11.45 -36.48 48.00
CA ARG A 158 10.44 -35.50 47.56
C ARG A 158 10.15 -35.65 46.07
N GLU A 159 8.90 -35.45 45.69
CA GLU A 159 8.45 -35.52 44.30
C GLU A 159 7.52 -34.33 43.99
N LEU A 160 7.66 -33.78 42.79
CA LEU A 160 6.76 -32.75 42.25
C LEU A 160 5.55 -33.38 41.57
N LEU A 161 4.38 -32.76 41.72
CA LEU A 161 3.18 -33.04 40.94
C LEU A 161 2.70 -31.77 40.24
N TYR A 162 2.16 -31.95 39.05
CA TYR A 162 1.71 -30.87 38.18
C TYR A 162 0.20 -30.93 38.04
N VAL A 163 -0.54 -30.06 38.71
CA VAL A 163 -2.01 -30.14 38.78
C VAL A 163 -2.64 -29.08 37.89
N ILE A 164 -3.38 -29.50 36.88
CA ILE A 164 -4.21 -28.64 36.04
C ILE A 164 -5.57 -28.46 36.71
N ASP A 165 -5.92 -27.21 37.01
CA ASP A 165 -7.18 -26.86 37.66
C ASP A 165 -8.23 -26.47 36.62
N ARG A 166 -9.30 -27.26 36.51
CA ARG A 166 -10.38 -27.01 35.54
C ARG A 166 -11.09 -25.69 35.81
N THR A 167 -11.46 -25.42 37.06
CA THR A 167 -12.26 -24.24 37.43
C THR A 167 -11.50 -22.95 37.19
N GLY A 168 -10.22 -22.88 37.58
CA GLY A 168 -9.35 -21.74 37.25
C GLY A 168 -9.21 -21.54 35.74
N THR A 169 -9.06 -22.62 34.98
CA THR A 169 -8.91 -22.58 33.51
C THR A 169 -10.18 -22.08 32.79
N LEU A 170 -11.38 -22.35 33.31
CA LEU A 170 -12.63 -21.85 32.72
C LEU A 170 -12.86 -20.34 32.95
N GLY A 171 -12.29 -19.78 34.03
CA GLY A 171 -12.49 -18.38 34.43
C GLY A 171 -11.52 -17.36 33.79
N GLY A 172 -10.50 -17.80 33.07
CA GLY A 172 -9.41 -16.94 32.56
C GLY A 172 -8.97 -17.24 31.13
N VAL A 173 -7.98 -16.48 30.66
CA VAL A 173 -7.37 -16.66 29.33
C VAL A 173 -6.12 -17.54 29.47
N GLY A 174 -6.23 -18.83 29.20
CA GLY A 174 -5.12 -19.80 29.27
C GLY A 174 -5.32 -20.88 30.34
N LEU A 175 -4.35 -21.77 30.47
CA LEU A 175 -4.44 -22.94 31.34
C LEU A 175 -3.74 -22.70 32.67
N TYR A 176 -4.41 -23.05 33.78
CA TYR A 176 -3.87 -22.89 35.13
C TYR A 176 -3.18 -24.16 35.61
N LEU A 177 -1.88 -24.04 35.88
CA LEU A 177 -1.02 -25.09 36.40
C LEU A 177 -0.63 -24.80 37.86
N GLU A 178 -0.84 -25.77 38.75
CA GLU A 178 -0.34 -25.76 40.13
C GLU A 178 0.84 -26.71 40.31
N ILE A 179 1.88 -26.31 41.04
CA ILE A 179 3.03 -27.17 41.36
C ILE A 179 2.91 -27.66 42.79
N TRP A 180 2.50 -28.91 42.97
CA TRP A 180 2.43 -29.54 44.27
C TRP A 180 3.71 -30.33 44.55
N HIS A 181 3.97 -30.64 45.82
CA HIS A 181 5.00 -31.60 46.16
C HIS A 181 4.55 -32.54 47.28
N ARG A 182 5.11 -33.75 47.31
CA ARG A 182 4.86 -34.74 48.36
C ARG A 182 6.14 -35.39 48.80
N GLU A 183 6.11 -35.98 49.99
CA GLU A 183 7.27 -36.65 50.59
C GLU A 183 6.96 -38.13 50.80
N ARG A 184 7.98 -38.97 50.61
CA ARG A 184 7.88 -40.40 50.86
C ARG A 184 7.94 -40.67 52.36
N LYS A 185 6.96 -41.41 52.88
CA LYS A 185 6.92 -41.86 54.26
C LYS A 185 7.98 -42.95 54.51
N LEU A 186 8.23 -43.24 55.78
CA LEU A 186 9.14 -44.31 56.21
C LEU A 186 8.72 -45.70 55.69
N ASP A 187 7.42 -45.91 55.48
CA ASP A 187 6.85 -47.15 54.92
C ASP A 187 7.00 -47.26 53.38
N GLY A 188 7.62 -46.27 52.73
CA GLY A 188 7.82 -46.25 51.29
C GLY A 188 6.61 -45.75 50.48
N THR A 189 5.46 -45.46 51.10
CA THR A 189 4.30 -44.84 50.45
C THR A 189 4.46 -43.32 50.35
N TRP A 190 3.74 -42.70 49.42
CA TRP A 190 3.72 -41.25 49.31
C TRP A 190 2.79 -40.63 50.36
N GLY A 191 3.22 -39.54 50.99
CA GLY A 191 2.38 -38.68 51.81
C GLY A 191 1.39 -37.87 50.97
N LYS A 192 0.41 -37.23 51.63
CA LYS A 192 -0.55 -36.35 50.95
C LYS A 192 0.19 -35.20 50.23
N PRO A 193 -0.16 -34.87 48.98
CA PRO A 193 0.33 -33.70 48.28
C PRO A 193 0.11 -32.42 49.09
N LYS A 194 1.10 -31.53 49.06
CA LYS A 194 1.05 -30.22 49.69
C LYS A 194 1.34 -29.13 48.66
N LEU A 195 0.52 -28.09 48.66
CA LEU A 195 0.73 -26.85 47.91
C LEU A 195 1.55 -25.92 48.80
N ARG A 196 2.87 -25.87 48.61
CA ARG A 196 3.78 -24.98 49.36
C ARG A 196 4.79 -24.32 48.43
N PRO A 197 5.33 -23.13 48.80
CA PRO A 197 6.36 -22.46 48.03
C PRO A 197 7.57 -23.36 47.80
N LEU A 198 8.19 -23.25 46.62
CA LEU A 198 9.36 -24.04 46.30
C LEU A 198 10.61 -23.38 46.94
N PRO A 199 11.63 -24.15 47.34
CA PRO A 199 12.85 -23.57 47.89
C PRO A 199 13.61 -22.72 46.85
N HIS A 200 14.20 -21.61 47.30
CA HIS A 200 15.08 -20.81 46.44
C HIS A 200 16.26 -21.66 45.97
N GLY A 201 16.50 -21.70 44.64
CA GLY A 201 17.57 -22.50 44.03
C GLY A 201 17.22 -23.97 43.82
N LEU A 202 15.95 -24.36 43.91
CA LEU A 202 15.47 -25.72 43.62
C LEU A 202 15.92 -26.25 42.25
N LEU A 203 15.96 -25.40 41.22
CA LEU A 203 16.36 -25.78 39.85
C LEU A 203 17.73 -26.48 39.78
N LEU A 204 18.69 -26.07 40.62
CA LEU A 204 20.04 -26.65 40.66
C LEU A 204 20.09 -28.00 41.41
N GLN A 205 19.04 -28.33 42.17
CA GLN A 205 18.98 -29.51 43.02
C GLN A 205 18.12 -30.64 42.43
N LEU A 206 17.28 -30.34 41.45
CA LEU A 206 16.44 -31.33 40.78
C LEU A 206 17.28 -32.25 39.88
N ARG A 207 17.14 -33.57 40.07
CA ARG A 207 17.83 -34.58 39.27
C ARG A 207 17.09 -34.91 37.98
N ASP A 208 15.75 -34.88 38.01
CA ASP A 208 14.92 -35.10 36.84
C ASP A 208 15.13 -33.95 35.84
N GLY A 209 15.47 -34.31 34.59
CA GLY A 209 15.71 -33.36 33.51
C GLY A 209 14.43 -32.63 33.08
N ASP A 210 13.29 -33.33 33.07
CA ASP A 210 12.01 -32.76 32.70
C ASP A 210 11.55 -31.79 33.79
N ASP A 211 11.72 -32.11 35.08
CA ASP A 211 11.36 -31.18 36.18
C ASP A 211 12.16 -29.88 36.11
N ARG A 212 13.46 -29.97 35.82
CA ARG A 212 14.31 -28.78 35.65
C ARG A 212 13.86 -27.92 34.48
N TYR A 213 13.58 -28.55 33.35
CA TYR A 213 13.14 -27.83 32.16
C TYR A 213 11.77 -27.18 32.38
N ILE A 214 10.78 -27.94 32.87
CA ILE A 214 9.44 -27.46 33.16
C ILE A 214 9.52 -26.25 34.10
N LEU A 215 10.19 -26.36 35.25
CA LEU A 215 10.28 -25.25 36.20
C LEU A 215 11.04 -24.03 35.64
N ALA A 216 12.09 -24.23 34.83
CA ALA A 216 12.82 -23.14 34.19
C ALA A 216 11.96 -22.42 33.14
N SER A 217 11.19 -23.16 32.34
CA SER A 217 10.27 -22.60 31.34
C SER A 217 9.11 -21.83 31.99
N LEU A 218 8.71 -22.20 33.21
CA LEU A 218 7.68 -21.48 33.97
C LEU A 218 8.14 -20.11 34.50
N SER A 219 9.43 -19.76 34.41
CA SER A 219 9.90 -18.39 34.70
C SER A 219 9.38 -17.35 33.71
N GLY A 220 8.96 -17.77 32.51
CA GLY A 220 8.28 -16.92 31.52
C GLY A 220 6.74 -16.94 31.59
N ALA A 221 6.15 -17.69 32.52
CA ALA A 221 4.70 -17.77 32.69
C ALA A 221 4.18 -16.61 33.57
N GLU A 222 3.04 -16.01 33.20
CA GLU A 222 2.50 -14.87 33.95
C GLU A 222 2.01 -15.29 35.36
N PRO A 223 2.28 -14.49 36.40
CA PRO A 223 1.64 -14.64 37.71
C PRO A 223 0.12 -14.44 37.61
N ASP A 224 -0.65 -15.15 38.43
CA ASP A 224 -2.10 -14.97 38.52
C ASP A 224 -2.44 -13.64 39.21
N TYR A 225 -3.00 -12.68 38.48
CA TYR A 225 -3.42 -11.37 38.99
C TYR A 225 -4.92 -11.31 39.35
N LEU A 226 -5.69 -12.38 39.19
CA LEU A 226 -7.16 -12.32 39.25
C LEU A 226 -7.82 -12.59 40.62
N THR A 227 -7.05 -12.72 41.71
CA THR A 227 -7.63 -12.77 43.08
C THR A 227 -8.10 -11.42 43.63
N TYR A 228 -8.14 -10.36 42.80
CA TYR A 228 -8.55 -9.01 43.24
C TYR A 228 -10.06 -8.76 43.30
N ALA A 229 -10.90 -9.69 42.84
CA ALA A 229 -12.35 -9.52 42.87
C ALA A 229 -12.98 -10.52 43.85
N HIS A 230 -13.05 -10.14 45.13
CA HIS A 230 -14.01 -10.54 46.18
C HIS A 230 -13.32 -10.60 47.57
N GLY A 231 -13.35 -9.48 48.30
CA GLY A 231 -13.03 -9.46 49.74
C GLY A 231 -12.06 -8.34 50.12
N GLY A 232 -12.55 -7.34 50.85
CA GLY A 232 -11.83 -6.12 51.17
C GLY A 232 -10.54 -6.28 52.00
N HIS A 233 -9.63 -5.35 51.76
CA HIS A 233 -8.59 -4.82 52.66
C HIS A 233 -8.01 -5.77 53.73
N ALA A 234 -7.10 -6.68 53.33
CA ALA A 234 -5.92 -7.10 54.13
C ALA A 234 -5.14 -8.22 53.42
N ALA A 235 -4.40 -7.94 52.34
CA ALA A 235 -3.41 -8.89 51.80
C ALA A 235 -2.39 -8.23 50.85
N SER A 236 -1.79 -7.11 51.24
CA SER A 236 -0.64 -6.57 50.50
C SER A 236 0.65 -7.03 51.16
N TYR A 237 1.51 -7.71 50.40
CA TYR A 237 2.95 -7.94 50.65
C TYR A 237 3.42 -9.06 51.61
N TYR A 238 2.57 -9.96 52.08
CA TYR A 238 2.99 -11.22 52.73
C TYR A 238 2.41 -12.48 52.08
N SER A 239 2.51 -12.59 50.76
CA SER A 239 2.51 -13.89 50.10
C SER A 239 3.83 -14.08 49.39
N SER A 240 4.80 -14.62 50.12
CA SER A 240 5.82 -15.50 49.54
C SER A 240 5.15 -16.83 49.16
N SER A 241 4.13 -16.81 48.31
CA SER A 241 3.58 -17.98 47.61
C SER A 241 3.20 -17.72 46.13
N PRO A 242 3.91 -16.88 45.34
CA PRO A 242 3.61 -16.69 43.92
C PRO A 242 4.19 -17.80 43.01
N GLU A 243 4.92 -18.78 43.55
CA GLU A 243 5.60 -19.79 42.74
C GLU A 243 4.73 -20.99 42.35
N ILE A 244 3.57 -21.14 42.98
CA ILE A 244 2.86 -22.42 42.99
C ILE A 244 1.75 -22.48 41.96
N ARG A 245 1.16 -21.36 41.53
CA ARG A 245 0.16 -21.29 40.45
C ARG A 245 0.69 -20.46 39.28
N ARG A 246 0.63 -21.01 38.07
CA ARG A 246 1.11 -20.38 36.84
C ARG A 246 0.05 -20.43 35.76
N ARG A 247 -0.13 -19.31 35.06
CA ARG A 247 -0.97 -19.25 33.86
C ARG A 247 -0.10 -19.50 32.63
N LEU A 248 -0.42 -20.56 31.89
CA LEU A 248 0.32 -20.94 30.69
C LEU A 248 -0.31 -20.27 29.47
N VAL A 249 0.49 -19.45 28.77
CA VAL A 249 0.13 -18.87 27.47
C VAL A 249 0.27 -19.92 26.36
N PRO A 250 -0.45 -19.79 25.22
CA PRO A 250 -0.52 -20.85 24.21
C PRO A 250 0.84 -21.39 23.71
N PRO A 251 1.84 -20.57 23.36
CA PRO A 251 3.14 -21.09 22.90
C PRO A 251 3.88 -21.92 23.95
N LEU A 252 3.79 -21.51 25.22
CA LEU A 252 4.41 -22.23 26.34
C LEU A 252 3.65 -23.53 26.65
N LEU A 253 2.33 -23.53 26.44
CA LEU A 253 1.47 -24.68 26.67
C LEU A 253 1.73 -25.81 25.67
N GLU A 254 1.90 -25.48 24.39
CA GLU A 254 2.29 -26.46 23.34
C GLU A 254 3.60 -27.16 23.65
N LEU A 255 4.55 -26.43 24.22
CA LEU A 255 5.84 -27.00 24.62
C LEU A 255 5.72 -27.87 25.88
N LEU A 256 5.03 -27.37 26.92
CA LEU A 256 5.05 -27.99 28.24
C LEU A 256 4.06 -29.15 28.39
N MET A 257 2.91 -29.15 27.73
CA MET A 257 1.88 -30.18 27.94
C MET A 257 2.37 -31.62 27.67
N PRO A 258 3.07 -31.92 26.57
CA PRO A 258 3.63 -33.26 26.33
C PRO A 258 4.64 -33.66 27.41
N MET A 259 5.49 -32.73 27.83
CA MET A 259 6.49 -32.96 28.87
C MET A 259 5.85 -33.24 30.23
N LEU A 260 4.89 -32.40 30.63
CA LEU A 260 4.12 -32.56 31.87
C LEU A 260 3.48 -33.95 31.94
N CYS A 261 2.82 -34.40 30.86
CA CYS A 261 2.20 -35.72 30.82
C CYS A 261 3.24 -36.85 30.87
N ARG A 262 4.37 -36.70 30.16
CA ARG A 262 5.45 -37.71 30.12
C ARG A 262 6.04 -37.99 31.51
N THR A 263 6.02 -37.00 32.42
CA THR A 263 6.46 -37.22 33.81
C THR A 263 5.64 -38.28 34.56
N GLY A 264 4.43 -38.62 34.09
CA GLY A 264 3.46 -39.46 34.81
C GLY A 264 2.87 -38.81 36.07
N ARG A 265 3.24 -37.55 36.34
CA ARG A 265 2.93 -36.78 37.56
C ARG A 265 2.01 -35.59 37.28
N CYS A 266 1.56 -35.42 36.03
CA CYS A 266 0.52 -34.46 35.68
C CYS A 266 -0.86 -34.99 36.08
N ARG A 267 -1.65 -34.14 36.73
CA ARG A 267 -2.95 -34.45 37.31
C ARG A 267 -3.98 -33.44 36.82
N PHE A 268 -5.20 -33.89 36.58
CA PHE A 268 -6.33 -33.04 36.24
C PHE A 268 -7.34 -33.06 37.37
N ARG A 269 -7.62 -31.87 37.92
CA ARG A 269 -8.58 -31.68 39.01
C ARG A 269 -9.84 -30.99 38.47
N MET A 270 -10.97 -31.66 38.65
CA MET A 270 -12.27 -31.20 38.14
C MET A 270 -12.91 -30.14 39.04
N ASP A 271 -12.88 -30.37 40.36
CA ASP A 271 -13.35 -29.44 41.39
C ASP A 271 -12.20 -29.12 42.36
N PRO A 272 -11.96 -27.84 42.73
CA PRO A 272 -10.96 -27.46 43.72
C PRO A 272 -11.08 -28.16 45.09
N ARG A 273 -12.25 -28.70 45.41
CA ARG A 273 -12.54 -29.44 46.65
C ARG A 273 -12.27 -30.94 46.54
N ASP A 274 -11.97 -31.45 45.34
CA ASP A 274 -11.67 -32.86 45.12
C ASP A 274 -10.38 -33.27 45.85
N ASP A 275 -10.45 -34.42 46.54
CA ASP A 275 -9.26 -35.08 47.05
C ASP A 275 -8.45 -35.75 45.92
N GLU A 276 -7.20 -36.15 46.23
CA GLU A 276 -6.28 -36.76 45.27
C GLU A 276 -6.85 -38.03 44.59
N SER A 277 -7.78 -38.75 45.23
CA SER A 277 -8.34 -39.99 44.67
C SER A 277 -9.22 -39.73 43.44
N ARG A 278 -9.70 -38.50 43.27
CA ARG A 278 -10.50 -38.07 42.12
C ARG A 278 -9.69 -37.40 41.02
N TRP A 279 -8.39 -37.18 41.25
CA TRP A 279 -7.53 -36.54 40.26
C TRP A 279 -7.16 -37.53 39.16
N LEU A 280 -7.37 -37.16 37.90
CA LEU A 280 -7.01 -38.01 36.77
C LEU A 280 -5.53 -37.81 36.42
N THR A 281 -4.79 -38.90 36.23
CA THR A 281 -3.41 -38.80 35.69
C THR A 281 -3.48 -38.55 34.20
N LEU A 282 -3.00 -37.38 33.76
CA LEU A 282 -3.10 -36.98 32.36
C LEU A 282 -2.10 -37.71 31.47
N GLN A 283 -2.59 -38.20 30.33
CA GLN A 283 -1.81 -38.80 29.25
C GLN A 283 -1.83 -37.88 28.03
N TRP A 284 -0.68 -37.70 27.40
CA TRP A 284 -0.56 -36.94 26.16
C TRP A 284 -1.09 -37.78 24.99
N ASP A 285 -2.05 -37.22 24.27
CA ASP A 285 -2.50 -37.75 22.99
C ASP A 285 -1.76 -37.01 21.87
N ASP A 286 -0.81 -37.71 21.25
CA ASP A 286 0.03 -37.18 20.17
C ASP A 286 -0.61 -37.28 18.78
N GLY A 287 -1.91 -37.62 18.72
CA GLY A 287 -2.67 -37.65 17.48
C GLY A 287 -2.82 -36.27 16.82
N GLU A 288 -3.44 -36.28 15.63
CA GLU A 288 -3.80 -35.05 14.95
C GLU A 288 -4.72 -34.17 15.82
N PRO A 289 -4.63 -32.83 15.70
CA PRO A 289 -5.53 -31.95 16.42
C PRO A 289 -6.99 -32.23 16.09
N TRP A 290 -7.85 -32.24 17.11
CA TRP A 290 -9.30 -32.25 16.91
C TRP A 290 -9.74 -30.96 16.21
N GLN A 291 -10.56 -31.07 15.17
CA GLN A 291 -11.09 -29.90 14.48
C GLN A 291 -12.50 -29.59 14.98
N PHE A 292 -12.74 -28.34 15.35
CA PHE A 292 -14.09 -27.88 15.67
C PHE A 292 -14.90 -27.65 14.39
N ARG A 293 -16.11 -28.24 14.34
CA ARG A 293 -17.06 -28.08 13.24
C ARG A 293 -18.47 -27.76 13.75
N LEU A 294 -19.18 -26.92 13.00
CA LEU A 294 -20.62 -26.74 13.14
C LEU A 294 -21.33 -27.75 12.26
N ASP A 295 -22.06 -28.65 12.90
CA ASP A 295 -22.85 -29.71 12.27
C ASP A 295 -24.31 -29.24 12.21
N VAL A 296 -24.79 -28.96 11.00
CA VAL A 296 -26.17 -28.54 10.76
C VAL A 296 -26.95 -29.74 10.27
N ARG A 297 -28.00 -30.13 10.98
CA ARG A 297 -28.83 -31.28 10.58
C ARG A 297 -30.30 -30.95 10.68
N ARG A 298 -31.11 -31.53 9.80
CA ARG A 298 -32.56 -31.44 9.91
C ARG A 298 -33.04 -32.29 11.08
N ALA A 299 -33.92 -31.75 11.92
CA ALA A 299 -34.48 -32.51 13.05
C ALA A 299 -35.51 -33.55 12.55
N ASP A 300 -35.48 -34.76 13.12
CA ASP A 300 -36.37 -35.85 12.70
C ASP A 300 -37.84 -35.63 13.06
N GLN A 301 -38.12 -34.85 14.11
CA GLN A 301 -39.46 -34.73 14.74
C GLN A 301 -40.06 -33.32 14.70
N ALA A 302 -39.38 -32.33 14.11
CA ALA A 302 -39.84 -30.95 14.05
C ALA A 302 -39.38 -30.27 12.74
N PRO A 303 -40.15 -29.30 12.19
CA PRO A 303 -39.80 -28.59 10.96
C PRO A 303 -38.72 -27.53 11.21
N GLN A 304 -37.57 -27.94 11.73
CA GLN A 304 -36.44 -27.10 12.10
C GLN A 304 -35.12 -27.82 11.82
N TYR A 305 -34.07 -27.04 11.60
CA TYR A 305 -32.68 -27.48 11.64
C TYR A 305 -32.12 -27.32 13.05
N GLU A 306 -31.25 -28.24 13.41
CA GLU A 306 -30.50 -28.22 14.65
C GLU A 306 -29.01 -28.03 14.33
N VAL A 307 -28.42 -26.98 14.90
CA VAL A 307 -27.01 -26.65 14.75
C VAL A 307 -26.28 -27.04 16.02
N ARG A 308 -25.34 -27.99 15.91
CA ARG A 308 -24.54 -28.48 17.02
C ARG A 308 -23.06 -28.27 16.76
N GLY A 309 -22.28 -28.18 17.83
CA GLY A 309 -20.83 -28.20 17.73
C GLY A 309 -20.31 -29.62 17.88
N THR A 310 -19.41 -30.02 16.99
CA THR A 310 -18.74 -31.32 17.06
C THR A 310 -17.23 -31.14 16.96
N LEU A 311 -16.49 -32.09 17.55
CA LEU A 311 -15.06 -32.22 17.32
C LEU A 311 -14.83 -33.44 16.43
N THR A 312 -14.05 -33.27 15.38
CA THR A 312 -13.72 -34.34 14.42
C THR A 312 -12.22 -34.56 14.35
N ARG A 313 -11.78 -35.82 14.28
CA ARG A 313 -10.39 -36.20 14.07
C ARG A 313 -10.35 -37.50 13.26
N GLY A 314 -9.85 -37.45 12.03
CA GLY A 314 -9.97 -38.58 11.09
C GLY A 314 -11.43 -38.98 10.91
N SER A 315 -11.76 -40.24 11.23
CA SER A 315 -13.13 -40.77 11.22
C SER A 315 -13.88 -40.61 12.55
N GLU A 316 -13.19 -40.17 13.62
CA GLU A 316 -13.81 -39.99 14.93
C GLU A 316 -14.57 -38.67 14.97
N ARG A 317 -15.80 -38.69 15.52
CA ARG A 317 -16.63 -37.51 15.78
C ARG A 317 -17.21 -37.60 17.17
N ILE A 318 -17.02 -36.55 17.97
CA ILE A 318 -17.55 -36.47 19.34
C ILE A 318 -18.32 -35.15 19.54
N ASP A 319 -19.32 -35.19 20.41
CA ASP A 319 -20.13 -34.03 20.78
C ASP A 319 -19.33 -33.07 21.69
N LEU A 320 -19.52 -31.76 21.54
CA LEU A 320 -18.87 -30.73 22.37
C LEU A 320 -19.10 -30.88 23.88
N ALA A 321 -20.15 -31.59 24.31
CA ALA A 321 -20.41 -31.90 25.72
C ALA A 321 -19.49 -32.99 26.27
N THR A 322 -18.89 -33.82 25.41
CA THR A 322 -18.06 -34.97 25.81
C THR A 322 -16.77 -34.56 26.55
N PRO A 323 -16.00 -33.55 26.08
CA PRO A 323 -14.78 -33.16 26.76
C PRO A 323 -15.04 -32.47 28.09
N SER A 324 -14.33 -32.91 29.13
CA SER A 324 -14.36 -32.32 30.47
C SER A 324 -13.90 -30.86 30.48
N LEU A 325 -12.99 -30.48 29.57
CA LEU A 325 -12.50 -29.11 29.39
C LEU A 325 -12.12 -28.88 27.92
N LEU A 326 -12.52 -27.72 27.38
CA LEU A 326 -12.06 -27.17 26.11
C LEU A 326 -11.45 -25.81 26.41
N ALA A 327 -10.13 -25.73 26.43
CA ALA A 327 -9.42 -24.51 26.78
C ALA A 327 -9.34 -23.57 25.57
N SER A 328 -9.48 -22.25 25.79
CA SER A 328 -9.28 -21.25 24.73
C SER A 328 -7.89 -21.27 24.10
N SER A 329 -6.92 -21.89 24.78
CA SER A 329 -5.55 -22.09 24.33
C SER A 329 -5.35 -23.26 23.35
N GLY A 330 -6.41 -23.92 22.87
CA GLY A 330 -6.31 -24.98 21.86
C GLY A 330 -6.07 -26.40 22.40
N PHE A 331 -6.44 -26.66 23.67
CA PHE A 331 -6.35 -28.00 24.28
C PHE A 331 -7.70 -28.56 24.71
N VAL A 332 -7.91 -29.85 24.45
CA VAL A 332 -9.11 -30.59 24.80
C VAL A 332 -8.77 -31.71 25.78
N PHE A 333 -9.59 -31.84 26.82
CA PHE A 333 -9.44 -32.85 27.88
C PHE A 333 -10.61 -33.83 27.81
N ILE A 334 -10.32 -35.08 27.48
CA ILE A 334 -11.30 -36.16 27.32
C ILE A 334 -10.93 -37.27 28.31
N GLY A 335 -11.60 -37.30 29.46
CA GLY A 335 -11.24 -38.20 30.54
C GLY A 335 -9.82 -37.92 31.06
N ASP A 336 -8.94 -38.93 31.00
CA ASP A 336 -7.54 -38.86 31.39
C ASP A 336 -6.59 -38.46 30.25
N ARG A 337 -7.12 -38.16 29.06
CA ARG A 337 -6.31 -37.74 27.90
C ARG A 337 -6.41 -36.25 27.66
N VAL A 338 -5.28 -35.66 27.28
CA VAL A 338 -5.20 -34.30 26.76
C VAL A 338 -4.66 -34.31 25.35
N ALA A 339 -5.36 -33.61 24.45
CA ALA A 339 -5.02 -33.51 23.04
C ALA A 339 -5.08 -32.05 22.57
N ARG A 340 -4.51 -31.78 21.40
CA ARG A 340 -4.66 -30.51 20.70
C ARG A 340 -6.04 -30.43 20.05
N TYR A 341 -6.61 -29.23 19.96
CA TYR A 341 -7.76 -28.95 19.10
C TYR A 341 -7.67 -27.55 18.48
N GLU A 342 -8.23 -27.41 17.29
CA GLU A 342 -8.25 -26.17 16.53
C GLU A 342 -9.66 -25.55 16.55
N PRO A 343 -9.90 -24.51 17.37
CA PRO A 343 -11.16 -23.77 17.35
C PRO A 343 -11.30 -22.84 16.13
N ARG A 344 -10.23 -22.57 15.35
CA ARG A 344 -10.19 -21.64 14.20
C ARG A 344 -10.79 -20.26 14.52
N ASN A 345 -10.36 -19.66 15.64
CA ASN A 345 -10.89 -18.42 16.22
C ASN A 345 -12.36 -18.47 16.68
N ALA A 346 -13.10 -19.55 16.42
CA ALA A 346 -14.50 -19.69 16.82
C ALA A 346 -14.71 -20.15 18.28
N TYR A 347 -13.86 -19.73 19.21
CA TYR A 347 -13.99 -20.14 20.63
C TYR A 347 -15.31 -19.64 21.26
N ASN A 348 -15.83 -18.51 20.78
CA ASN A 348 -17.14 -18.00 21.21
C ASN A 348 -18.28 -18.97 20.84
N TRP A 349 -18.20 -19.61 19.66
CA TRP A 349 -19.13 -20.66 19.27
C TRP A 349 -19.01 -21.89 20.17
N VAL A 350 -17.77 -22.31 20.47
CA VAL A 350 -17.52 -23.42 21.40
C VAL A 350 -18.14 -23.14 22.78
N LYS A 351 -17.94 -21.93 23.32
CA LYS A 351 -18.53 -21.53 24.61
C LYS A 351 -20.06 -21.53 24.56
N ALA A 352 -20.65 -20.86 23.58
CA ALA A 352 -22.10 -20.75 23.44
C ALA A 352 -22.78 -22.12 23.27
N LEU A 353 -22.23 -22.99 22.41
CA LEU A 353 -22.80 -24.31 22.15
C LEU A 353 -22.58 -25.30 23.29
N ARG A 354 -21.55 -25.13 24.13
CA ARG A 354 -21.43 -25.92 25.37
C ARG A 354 -22.49 -25.55 26.41
N GLU A 355 -22.91 -24.29 26.45
CA GLU A 355 -23.95 -23.81 27.37
C GLU A 355 -25.36 -24.16 26.85
N GLN A 356 -25.62 -23.90 25.57
CA GLN A 356 -26.95 -24.06 24.95
C GLN A 356 -27.20 -25.45 24.33
N ARG A 357 -26.16 -26.26 24.16
CA ARG A 357 -26.11 -27.58 23.48
C ARG A 357 -26.37 -27.54 21.97
N SER A 358 -27.38 -26.79 21.55
CA SER A 358 -27.81 -26.69 20.16
C SER A 358 -28.52 -25.37 19.89
N VAL A 359 -28.39 -24.86 18.66
CA VAL A 359 -29.23 -23.76 18.17
C VAL A 359 -30.31 -24.35 17.27
N SER A 360 -31.58 -24.00 17.51
CA SER A 360 -32.69 -24.41 16.66
C SER A 360 -33.02 -23.30 15.65
N VAL A 361 -33.15 -23.68 14.37
CA VAL A 361 -33.42 -22.75 13.27
C VAL A 361 -34.64 -23.26 12.49
N PRO A 362 -35.76 -22.51 12.41
CA PRO A 362 -36.91 -22.90 11.59
C PRO A 362 -36.51 -23.14 10.12
N ILE A 363 -37.13 -24.11 9.44
CA ILE A 363 -36.81 -24.42 8.02
C ILE A 363 -36.93 -23.19 7.12
N GLU A 364 -37.92 -22.34 7.35
CA GLU A 364 -38.17 -21.13 6.57
C GLU A 364 -37.06 -20.07 6.70
N GLN A 365 -36.25 -20.13 7.77
CA GLN A 365 -35.19 -19.17 8.09
C GLN A 365 -33.80 -19.74 7.84
N ILE A 366 -33.67 -20.97 7.32
CA ILE A 366 -32.38 -21.63 7.22
C ILE A 366 -31.42 -20.94 6.24
N ASP A 367 -31.93 -20.43 5.12
CA ASP A 367 -31.10 -19.71 4.15
C ASP A 367 -30.62 -18.37 4.74
N GLU A 368 -31.47 -17.63 5.48
CA GLU A 368 -31.07 -16.42 6.20
C GLU A 368 -30.01 -16.72 7.28
N PHE A 369 -30.17 -17.84 7.99
CA PHE A 369 -29.19 -18.29 8.98
C PHE A 369 -27.84 -18.61 8.35
N VAL A 370 -27.82 -19.39 7.25
CA VAL A 370 -26.59 -19.74 6.53
C VAL A 370 -25.92 -18.48 5.97
N ASP A 371 -26.67 -17.57 5.37
CA ASP A 371 -26.15 -16.29 4.87
C ASP A 371 -25.54 -15.44 5.99
N THR A 372 -26.22 -15.35 7.13
CA THR A 372 -25.74 -14.63 8.31
C THR A 372 -24.46 -15.26 8.85
N LEU A 373 -24.41 -16.60 8.88
CA LEU A 373 -23.29 -17.35 9.38
C LEU A 373 -22.06 -17.20 8.47
N LEU A 374 -22.24 -17.31 7.15
CA LEU A 374 -21.19 -17.06 6.14
C LEU A 374 -20.64 -15.63 6.21
N ARG A 375 -21.46 -14.63 6.58
CA ARG A 375 -21.03 -13.25 6.77
C ARG A 375 -20.22 -13.01 8.05
N GLN A 376 -20.14 -13.97 8.97
CA GLN A 376 -19.36 -13.78 10.20
C GLN A 376 -17.86 -13.70 9.91
N ARG A 377 -17.15 -12.93 10.75
CA ARG A 377 -15.69 -12.75 10.66
C ARG A 377 -14.92 -14.05 10.91
N GLU A 378 -15.46 -14.89 11.79
CA GLU A 378 -14.86 -16.14 12.25
C GLU A 378 -15.83 -17.28 11.92
N LEU A 379 -15.77 -17.73 10.67
CA LEU A 379 -16.57 -18.86 10.19
C LEU A 379 -15.92 -20.17 10.63
N PRO A 380 -16.55 -20.98 11.50
CA PRO A 380 -16.05 -22.31 11.83
C PRO A 380 -16.17 -23.22 10.60
N ALA A 381 -15.46 -24.35 10.60
CA ALA A 381 -15.70 -25.34 9.56
C ALA A 381 -17.16 -25.85 9.64
N LEU A 382 -17.84 -25.88 8.50
CA LEU A 382 -19.26 -26.26 8.43
C LEU A 382 -19.40 -27.67 7.85
N ASP A 383 -20.24 -28.47 8.49
CA ASP A 383 -20.84 -29.67 7.90
C ASP A 383 -22.32 -29.34 7.61
N LEU A 384 -22.58 -28.95 6.35
CA LEU A 384 -23.92 -28.65 5.85
C LEU A 384 -24.51 -29.87 5.10
N PRO A 385 -25.82 -30.12 5.23
CA PRO A 385 -26.52 -31.10 4.41
C PRO A 385 -26.48 -30.67 2.94
N GLU A 386 -26.61 -31.63 2.02
CA GLU A 386 -26.42 -31.41 0.57
C GLU A 386 -27.28 -30.26 0.03
N GLU A 387 -28.52 -30.16 0.52
CA GLU A 387 -29.47 -29.09 0.19
C GLU A 387 -29.07 -27.69 0.65
N LEU A 388 -28.09 -27.54 1.55
CA LEU A 388 -27.60 -26.24 2.06
C LEU A 388 -26.14 -25.96 1.66
N ARG A 389 -25.53 -26.85 0.86
CA ARG A 389 -24.16 -26.63 0.38
C ARG A 389 -24.11 -25.42 -0.54
N TYR A 390 -23.04 -24.65 -0.40
CA TYR A 390 -22.74 -23.50 -1.23
C TYR A 390 -21.52 -23.80 -2.11
N GLU A 391 -21.49 -23.21 -3.30
CA GLU A 391 -20.33 -23.29 -4.18
C GLU A 391 -19.31 -22.24 -3.75
N GLU A 392 -18.15 -22.70 -3.24
CA GLU A 392 -17.00 -21.83 -2.98
C GLU A 392 -16.23 -21.62 -4.27
N ALA A 393 -16.22 -20.38 -4.75
CA ALA A 393 -15.32 -19.95 -5.81
C ALA A 393 -14.33 -18.91 -5.27
N SER A 394 -13.12 -18.91 -5.81
CA SER A 394 -12.09 -17.91 -5.54
C SER A 394 -11.84 -17.12 -6.81
N ASP A 395 -12.24 -15.85 -6.82
CA ASP A 395 -11.96 -14.92 -7.92
C ASP A 395 -11.07 -13.79 -7.40
N THR A 396 -10.14 -13.33 -8.24
CA THR A 396 -9.33 -12.15 -7.93
C THR A 396 -10.22 -10.90 -8.01
N PRO A 397 -10.37 -10.12 -6.93
CA PRO A 397 -11.24 -8.95 -6.96
C PRO A 397 -10.65 -7.82 -7.79
N ARG A 398 -11.53 -6.97 -8.33
CA ARG A 398 -11.11 -5.69 -8.91
C ARG A 398 -11.19 -4.58 -7.85
N PRO A 399 -10.07 -3.92 -7.50
CA PRO A 399 -10.10 -2.87 -6.50
C PRO A 399 -10.80 -1.61 -7.03
N ARG A 400 -11.58 -0.97 -6.16
CA ARG A 400 -12.35 0.24 -6.44
C ARG A 400 -12.01 1.34 -5.44
N LEU A 401 -11.66 2.52 -5.95
CA LEU A 401 -11.45 3.72 -5.13
C LEU A 401 -12.59 4.73 -5.38
N THR A 402 -13.30 5.11 -4.32
CA THR A 402 -14.34 6.15 -4.37
C THR A 402 -13.90 7.38 -3.60
N VAL A 403 -13.79 8.53 -4.27
CA VAL A 403 -13.27 9.79 -3.71
C VAL A 403 -14.38 10.83 -3.58
N LYS A 404 -14.52 11.44 -2.41
CA LYS A 404 -15.50 12.48 -2.08
C LYS A 404 -14.82 13.70 -1.42
N PRO A 405 -15.44 14.89 -1.44
CA PRO A 405 -14.97 16.03 -0.67
C PRO A 405 -14.92 15.71 0.83
N SER A 406 -13.94 16.26 1.56
CA SER A 406 -13.90 16.13 3.02
C SER A 406 -14.98 17.03 3.67
N PRO A 407 -15.83 16.51 4.59
CA PRO A 407 -16.89 17.27 5.24
C PRO A 407 -16.40 18.29 6.30
N GLU A 408 -15.16 18.18 6.82
CA GLU A 408 -14.66 19.06 7.88
C GLU A 408 -13.93 20.30 7.32
N SER A 409 -14.64 21.43 7.38
CA SER A 409 -14.34 22.72 6.78
C SER A 409 -13.34 23.59 7.57
N TRP A 410 -12.06 23.21 7.56
CA TRP A 410 -10.97 24.19 7.77
C TRP A 410 -9.82 24.04 6.75
N GLN A 411 -9.65 22.87 6.13
CA GLN A 411 -8.71 22.64 5.03
C GLN A 411 -9.49 22.30 3.75
N ARG A 412 -9.80 23.33 2.94
CA ARG A 412 -10.61 23.23 1.70
C ARG A 412 -9.98 22.40 0.57
N ASP A 413 -8.80 21.83 0.77
CA ASP A 413 -8.00 21.18 -0.28
C ASP A 413 -7.75 19.69 -0.04
N ARG A 414 -8.59 19.01 0.77
CA ARG A 414 -8.44 17.57 1.05
C ARG A 414 -9.66 16.76 0.60
N LEU A 415 -9.36 15.58 0.09
CA LEU A 415 -10.34 14.60 -0.39
C LEU A 415 -10.30 13.36 0.49
N ARG A 416 -11.47 12.76 0.71
CA ARG A 416 -11.62 11.46 1.36
C ARG A 416 -11.80 10.38 0.30
N ALA A 417 -11.07 9.29 0.43
CA ALA A 417 -11.15 8.09 -0.40
C ALA A 417 -11.70 6.92 0.40
N SER A 418 -12.50 6.07 -0.21
CA SER A 418 -12.96 4.79 0.34
C SER A 418 -12.54 3.67 -0.59
N LEU A 419 -12.03 2.58 -0.02
CA LEU A 419 -11.55 1.41 -0.75
C LEU A 419 -12.62 0.32 -0.69
N GLY A 420 -12.97 -0.22 -1.85
CA GLY A 420 -13.81 -1.39 -1.96
C GLY A 420 -13.26 -2.36 -2.98
N PHE A 421 -13.84 -3.55 -3.01
CA PHE A 421 -13.45 -4.63 -3.90
C PHE A 421 -14.67 -5.16 -4.62
N ASP A 422 -14.59 -5.20 -5.95
CA ASP A 422 -15.62 -5.76 -6.81
C ASP A 422 -15.31 -7.24 -7.04
N TYR A 423 -16.12 -8.11 -6.42
CA TYR A 423 -16.11 -9.55 -6.61
C TYR A 423 -17.27 -9.94 -7.53
N ASP A 424 -16.97 -10.04 -8.82
CA ASP A 424 -17.92 -10.50 -9.85
C ASP A 424 -19.27 -9.75 -9.80
N GLY A 425 -19.21 -8.42 -9.67
CA GLY A 425 -20.34 -7.49 -9.64
C GLY A 425 -20.83 -7.11 -8.24
N VAL A 426 -20.36 -7.79 -7.19
CA VAL A 426 -20.71 -7.47 -5.80
C VAL A 426 -19.58 -6.68 -5.15
N ILE A 427 -19.89 -5.45 -4.74
CA ILE A 427 -18.91 -4.55 -4.12
C ILE A 427 -18.94 -4.71 -2.61
N ILE A 428 -17.78 -4.98 -2.02
CA ILE A 428 -17.58 -5.06 -0.57
C ILE A 428 -16.53 -4.05 -0.10
N ASP A 429 -16.79 -3.42 1.05
CA ASP A 429 -15.85 -2.51 1.70
C ASP A 429 -14.59 -3.23 2.20
N ASP A 430 -13.43 -2.58 2.14
CA ASP A 430 -12.16 -3.18 2.55
C ASP A 430 -12.17 -3.65 4.01
N LYS A 431 -12.84 -2.92 4.89
CA LYS A 431 -12.94 -3.24 6.31
C LYS A 431 -14.15 -4.09 6.66
N HIS A 432 -14.96 -4.50 5.68
CA HIS A 432 -16.10 -5.37 5.96
C HIS A 432 -15.61 -6.66 6.65
N PRO A 433 -16.26 -7.09 7.75
CA PRO A 433 -15.75 -8.19 8.57
C PRO A 433 -15.87 -9.56 7.90
N SER A 434 -16.83 -9.75 6.99
CA SER A 434 -17.11 -11.05 6.35
C SER A 434 -15.92 -11.62 5.59
N ALA A 435 -15.74 -12.93 5.66
CA ALA A 435 -14.72 -13.68 4.93
C ALA A 435 -15.13 -14.04 3.49
N VAL A 436 -16.45 -14.03 3.21
CA VAL A 436 -17.00 -14.33 1.88
C VAL A 436 -17.91 -13.20 1.40
N VAL A 437 -18.06 -13.13 0.08
CA VAL A 437 -19.02 -12.29 -0.64
C VAL A 437 -20.10 -13.21 -1.20
N LEU A 438 -21.34 -13.01 -0.76
CA LEU A 438 -22.47 -13.79 -1.26
C LEU A 438 -22.93 -13.20 -2.59
N LYS A 439 -22.94 -14.04 -3.62
CA LYS A 439 -23.57 -13.79 -4.92
C LYS A 439 -24.79 -14.70 -5.00
N GLY A 440 -25.90 -14.25 -5.60
CA GLY A 440 -27.18 -14.99 -5.62
C GLY A 440 -27.06 -16.49 -5.98
N ASP A 441 -28.09 -17.29 -5.69
CA ASP A 441 -28.12 -18.75 -5.90
C ASP A 441 -26.97 -19.52 -5.22
N ARG A 442 -26.79 -19.32 -3.91
CA ARG A 442 -25.90 -20.14 -3.04
C ARG A 442 -24.43 -20.21 -3.51
N ARG A 443 -23.96 -19.16 -4.17
CA ARG A 443 -22.55 -19.00 -4.55
C ARG A 443 -21.87 -18.04 -3.60
N ALA A 444 -20.83 -18.51 -2.91
CA ALA A 444 -20.02 -17.68 -2.01
C ALA A 444 -18.62 -17.51 -2.59
N LEU A 445 -18.23 -16.27 -2.83
CA LEU A 445 -16.89 -15.92 -3.27
C LEU A 445 -16.00 -15.68 -2.06
N ARG A 446 -14.94 -16.48 -1.91
CA ARG A 446 -13.99 -16.29 -0.81
C ARG A 446 -13.15 -15.05 -1.08
N ARG A 447 -13.09 -14.15 -0.10
CA ARG A 447 -12.29 -12.93 -0.23
C ARG A 447 -10.80 -13.24 -0.21
N ASP A 448 -10.07 -12.68 -1.16
CA ASP A 448 -8.62 -12.74 -1.20
C ASP A 448 -8.02 -11.65 -0.32
N ARG A 449 -7.90 -11.95 0.98
CA ARG A 449 -7.35 -11.00 1.98
C ARG A 449 -5.90 -10.61 1.71
N ALA A 450 -5.12 -11.47 1.05
CA ALA A 450 -3.74 -11.15 0.71
C ALA A 450 -3.71 -10.08 -0.39
N TYR A 451 -4.48 -10.27 -1.46
CA TYR A 451 -4.62 -9.27 -2.52
C TYR A 451 -5.23 -7.96 -2.01
N GLU A 452 -6.27 -8.02 -1.17
CA GLU A 452 -6.88 -6.83 -0.55
C GLU A 452 -5.85 -6.00 0.25
N GLN A 453 -4.97 -6.68 0.98
CA GLN A 453 -3.89 -6.04 1.74
C GLN A 453 -2.83 -5.41 0.82
N THR A 454 -2.44 -6.09 -0.27
CA THR A 454 -1.53 -5.51 -1.27
C THR A 454 -2.12 -4.26 -1.94
N ALA A 455 -3.42 -4.29 -2.29
CA ALA A 455 -4.11 -3.13 -2.85
C ALA A 455 -4.14 -1.95 -1.86
N ARG A 456 -4.32 -2.24 -0.57
CA ARG A 456 -4.25 -1.24 0.50
C ARG A 456 -2.85 -0.63 0.63
N GLU A 457 -1.81 -1.45 0.59
CA GLU A 457 -0.40 -1.01 0.62
C GLU A 457 -0.06 -0.11 -0.57
N ARG A 458 -0.63 -0.39 -1.74
CA ARG A 458 -0.51 0.47 -2.93
C ARG A 458 -1.03 1.89 -2.66
N LEU A 459 -2.15 2.05 -1.95
CA LEU A 459 -2.65 3.37 -1.58
C LEU A 459 -1.69 4.11 -0.64
N PHE A 460 -1.10 3.41 0.34
CA PHE A 460 -0.09 4.01 1.21
C PHE A 460 1.16 4.44 0.44
N ALA A 461 1.60 3.65 -0.54
CA ALA A 461 2.73 3.99 -1.40
C ALA A 461 2.47 5.25 -2.26
N LEU A 462 1.22 5.45 -2.68
CA LEU A 462 0.77 6.69 -3.34
C LEU A 462 0.59 7.86 -2.36
N GLY A 463 0.83 7.62 -1.07
CA GLY A 463 0.86 8.61 0.00
C GLY A 463 -0.52 8.99 0.54
N LEU A 464 -1.53 8.14 0.35
CA LEU A 464 -2.82 8.28 1.02
C LEU A 464 -2.65 7.97 2.51
N ARG A 465 -3.23 8.80 3.38
CA ARG A 465 -3.16 8.60 4.84
C ARG A 465 -4.45 7.99 5.34
N GLU A 466 -4.36 6.95 6.17
CA GLU A 466 -5.54 6.39 6.79
C GLU A 466 -6.07 7.31 7.91
N LEU A 467 -7.39 7.50 7.96
CA LEU A 467 -8.05 8.20 9.05
C LEU A 467 -8.37 7.20 10.18
N THR A 468 -7.80 7.44 11.37
CA THR A 468 -8.04 6.64 12.59
C THR A 468 -8.90 7.41 13.59
N GLY A 469 -10.20 7.08 13.70
CA GLY A 469 -11.07 7.46 14.83
C GLY A 469 -12.37 8.23 14.49
N GLY A 470 -13.46 7.86 15.18
CA GLY A 470 -14.73 8.63 15.28
C GLY A 470 -16.00 7.89 14.81
N TYR A 471 -17.10 8.01 15.57
CA TYR A 471 -18.43 7.41 15.30
C TYR A 471 -19.09 7.89 13.97
N GLU A 472 -18.55 8.95 13.35
CA GLU A 472 -18.98 9.46 12.03
C GLU A 472 -17.98 9.17 10.90
N ALA A 473 -16.84 8.55 11.21
CA ALA A 473 -15.79 8.20 10.26
C ALA A 473 -15.83 6.70 9.94
N ASN A 474 -16.83 6.29 9.16
CA ASN A 474 -16.72 5.02 8.44
C ASN A 474 -15.56 5.16 7.41
N PRO A 475 -14.75 4.11 7.26
CA PRO A 475 -13.31 4.20 7.06
C PRO A 475 -12.93 4.78 5.70
N GLY A 476 -11.84 5.53 5.70
CA GLY A 476 -11.32 6.07 4.48
C GLY A 476 -9.90 6.57 4.60
N PHE A 477 -9.35 6.85 3.44
CA PHE A 477 -8.07 7.48 3.25
C PHE A 477 -8.26 8.98 3.02
N GLU A 478 -7.24 9.78 3.29
CA GLU A 478 -7.22 11.21 2.98
C GLU A 478 -5.98 11.58 2.17
N PHE A 479 -6.15 12.50 1.23
CA PHE A 479 -5.05 13.10 0.48
C PHE A 479 -5.41 14.52 -0.01
N PRO A 480 -4.41 15.39 -0.31
CA PRO A 480 -4.64 16.68 -0.96
C PRO A 480 -5.24 16.54 -2.36
N ALA A 481 -6.18 17.40 -2.74
CA ALA A 481 -6.86 17.34 -4.03
C ALA A 481 -5.89 17.48 -5.22
N SER A 482 -4.79 18.23 -5.04
CA SER A 482 -3.71 18.37 -6.03
C SER A 482 -3.06 17.04 -6.46
N ARG A 483 -3.14 15.99 -5.65
CA ARG A 483 -2.60 14.66 -5.99
C ARG A 483 -3.58 13.75 -6.74
N LEU A 484 -4.85 14.15 -6.86
CA LEU A 484 -5.88 13.33 -7.51
C LEU A 484 -5.47 12.90 -8.93
N PRO A 485 -4.94 13.78 -9.82
CA PRO A 485 -4.59 13.37 -11.18
C PRO A 485 -3.54 12.25 -11.22
N ARG A 486 -2.49 12.35 -10.39
CA ARG A 486 -1.43 11.33 -10.31
C ARG A 486 -1.96 10.01 -9.75
N ILE A 487 -2.78 10.06 -8.70
CA ILE A 487 -3.37 8.86 -8.08
C ILE A 487 -4.28 8.16 -9.09
N VAL A 488 -5.12 8.92 -9.81
CA VAL A 488 -5.99 8.39 -10.85
C VAL A 488 -5.18 7.72 -11.95
N HIS A 489 -4.12 8.36 -12.45
CA HIS A 489 -3.25 7.80 -13.48
C HIS A 489 -2.65 6.46 -13.03
N GLU A 490 -1.96 6.43 -11.90
CA GLU A 490 -1.27 5.22 -11.39
C GLU A 490 -2.24 4.06 -11.15
N LEU A 491 -3.38 4.33 -10.51
CA LEU A 491 -4.34 3.27 -10.17
C LEU A 491 -5.12 2.77 -11.39
N LEU A 492 -5.46 3.63 -12.36
CA LEU A 492 -6.10 3.18 -13.60
C LEU A 492 -5.17 2.27 -14.41
N THR A 493 -3.87 2.59 -14.46
CA THR A 493 -2.85 1.74 -15.08
C THR A 493 -2.75 0.39 -14.37
N ASP A 494 -2.90 0.36 -13.05
CA ASP A 494 -2.95 -0.87 -12.25
C ASP A 494 -4.30 -1.63 -12.37
N GLY A 495 -5.23 -1.17 -13.23
CA GLY A 495 -6.51 -1.83 -13.50
C GLY A 495 -7.65 -1.48 -12.53
N TRP A 496 -7.47 -0.48 -11.66
CA TRP A 496 -8.46 -0.10 -10.66
C TRP A 496 -9.69 0.56 -11.29
N ARG A 497 -10.83 0.46 -10.59
CA ARG A 497 -12.01 1.26 -10.90
C ARG A 497 -12.02 2.51 -10.02
N ILE A 498 -12.10 3.69 -10.61
CA ILE A 498 -12.02 4.95 -9.86
C ILE A 498 -13.25 5.80 -10.12
N GLU A 499 -13.89 6.23 -9.04
CA GLU A 499 -14.95 7.23 -9.05
C GLU A 499 -14.54 8.37 -8.14
N ALA A 500 -14.39 9.58 -8.66
CA ALA A 500 -14.02 10.73 -7.86
C ALA A 500 -14.98 11.90 -8.10
N LEU A 501 -15.45 12.50 -7.00
CA LEU A 501 -16.34 13.67 -7.02
C LEU A 501 -17.63 13.40 -7.84
N GLY A 502 -18.15 12.17 -7.76
CA GLY A 502 -19.34 11.73 -8.49
C GLY A 502 -19.13 11.49 -9.98
N LYS A 503 -17.88 11.44 -10.45
CA LYS A 503 -17.53 11.18 -11.84
C LYS A 503 -16.67 9.93 -11.97
N LEU A 504 -16.95 9.16 -13.02
CA LEU A 504 -16.18 7.97 -13.36
C LEU A 504 -14.89 8.36 -14.09
N TYR A 505 -13.80 7.66 -13.76
CA TYR A 505 -12.52 7.79 -14.45
C TYR A 505 -12.21 6.49 -15.18
N ARG A 506 -11.84 6.60 -16.45
CA ARG A 506 -11.69 5.46 -17.36
C ARG A 506 -10.28 5.43 -17.94
N ALA A 507 -9.68 4.23 -17.98
CA ALA A 507 -8.42 3.99 -18.66
C ALA A 507 -8.64 3.99 -20.19
N PRO A 508 -7.63 4.38 -21.00
CA PRO A 508 -7.70 4.28 -22.44
C PRO A 508 -7.72 2.81 -22.87
N GLY A 509 -8.63 2.48 -23.76
CA GLY A 509 -8.76 1.18 -24.43
C GLY A 509 -8.11 1.19 -25.80
N ARG A 510 -8.80 0.63 -26.79
CA ARG A 510 -8.27 0.52 -28.15
C ARG A 510 -8.23 1.89 -28.84
N PHE A 511 -7.12 2.16 -29.52
CA PHE A 511 -6.95 3.31 -30.40
C PHE A 511 -7.34 2.91 -31.82
N LYS A 512 -8.33 3.58 -32.42
CA LYS A 512 -8.80 3.33 -33.80
C LYS A 512 -8.37 4.49 -34.70
N LEU A 513 -7.84 4.16 -35.88
CA LEU A 513 -7.50 5.11 -36.92
C LEU A 513 -8.13 4.70 -38.24
N GLU A 514 -8.63 5.71 -38.95
CA GLU A 514 -9.20 5.57 -40.28
C GLU A 514 -8.82 6.78 -41.14
N VAL A 515 -8.48 6.55 -42.40
CA VAL A 515 -8.20 7.61 -43.38
C VAL A 515 -9.19 7.55 -44.53
N ALA A 516 -9.85 8.68 -44.74
CA ALA A 516 -10.74 8.92 -45.88
C ALA A 516 -10.18 10.04 -46.77
N SER A 517 -10.32 9.92 -48.08
CA SER A 517 -9.85 10.90 -49.05
C SER A 517 -10.97 11.85 -49.46
N GLY A 518 -10.69 13.14 -49.37
CA GLY A 518 -11.49 14.21 -49.98
C GLY A 518 -11.03 14.53 -51.41
N VAL A 519 -11.50 15.65 -51.96
CA VAL A 519 -11.10 16.09 -53.31
C VAL A 519 -9.62 16.50 -53.35
N ASP A 520 -9.19 17.33 -52.40
CA ASP A 520 -7.84 17.90 -52.34
C ASP A 520 -7.16 17.71 -50.96
N TRP A 521 -7.65 16.79 -50.13
CA TRP A 521 -7.12 16.52 -48.79
C TRP A 521 -7.40 15.08 -48.36
N PHE A 522 -6.72 14.65 -47.30
CA PHE A 522 -6.99 13.43 -46.56
C PHE A 522 -7.56 13.77 -45.18
N GLU A 523 -8.52 13.00 -44.72
CA GLU A 523 -9.17 13.12 -43.42
C GLU A 523 -8.74 11.93 -42.55
N LEU A 524 -8.01 12.23 -41.48
CA LEU A 524 -7.64 11.26 -40.45
C LEU A 524 -8.70 11.30 -39.35
N HIS A 525 -9.50 10.26 -39.31
CA HIS A 525 -10.45 9.95 -38.25
C HIS A 525 -9.74 9.10 -37.21
N GLY A 526 -9.76 9.54 -35.96
CA GLY A 526 -9.09 8.83 -34.88
C GLY A 526 -9.89 8.90 -33.60
N ALA A 527 -10.05 7.78 -32.92
CA ALA A 527 -10.79 7.71 -31.66
C ALA A 527 -10.14 6.74 -30.68
N VAL A 528 -10.30 7.03 -29.38
CA VAL A 528 -9.85 6.16 -28.30
C VAL A 528 -11.05 5.71 -27.49
N GLU A 529 -11.17 4.40 -27.30
CA GLU A 529 -12.21 3.80 -26.47
C GLU A 529 -11.95 4.05 -24.99
N PHE A 530 -12.99 4.36 -24.23
CA PHE A 530 -12.98 4.52 -22.79
C PHE A 530 -14.18 3.77 -22.20
N GLY A 531 -14.08 2.43 -22.14
CA GLY A 531 -15.23 1.58 -21.83
C GLY A 531 -16.32 1.73 -22.90
N ASP A 532 -17.52 2.16 -22.52
CA ASP A 532 -18.66 2.29 -23.45
C ASP A 532 -18.73 3.65 -24.20
N THR A 533 -17.69 4.48 -24.14
CA THR A 533 -17.68 5.80 -24.79
C THR A 533 -16.32 6.08 -25.41
N ASP A 534 -16.27 6.95 -26.43
CA ASP A 534 -15.06 7.23 -27.19
C ASP A 534 -14.69 8.71 -27.11
N ALA A 535 -13.39 9.02 -27.23
CA ALA A 535 -12.91 10.38 -27.41
C ALA A 535 -12.21 10.55 -28.76
N GLN A 536 -12.62 11.58 -29.51
CA GLN A 536 -12.06 11.90 -30.82
C GLN A 536 -10.67 12.51 -30.72
N LEU A 537 -9.83 12.23 -31.72
CA LEU A 537 -8.42 12.62 -31.79
C LEU A 537 -8.19 14.13 -31.65
N PRO A 538 -8.96 15.04 -32.30
CA PRO A 538 -8.78 16.47 -32.11
C PRO A 538 -8.92 16.90 -30.64
N LYS A 539 -9.89 16.32 -29.92
CA LYS A 539 -10.16 16.60 -28.50
C LYS A 539 -9.02 16.09 -27.61
N LEU A 540 -8.46 14.92 -27.93
CA LEU A 540 -7.30 14.35 -27.24
C LEU A 540 -6.04 15.20 -27.42
N LEU A 541 -5.77 15.66 -28.65
CA LEU A 541 -4.64 16.53 -28.95
C LEU A 541 -4.76 17.90 -28.30
N GLU A 542 -5.98 18.45 -28.21
CA GLU A 542 -6.25 19.71 -27.52
C GLU A 542 -5.95 19.59 -26.01
N ALA A 543 -6.43 18.52 -25.36
CA ALA A 543 -6.15 18.26 -23.95
C ALA A 543 -4.65 18.09 -23.70
N ALA A 544 -3.96 17.32 -24.55
CA ALA A 544 -2.51 17.12 -24.48
C ALA A 544 -1.74 18.44 -24.62
N ARG A 545 -2.14 19.32 -25.55
CA ARG A 545 -1.54 20.66 -25.73
C ARG A 545 -1.69 21.56 -24.52
N LYS A 546 -2.77 21.41 -23.75
CA LYS A 546 -3.01 22.13 -22.48
C LYS A 546 -2.21 21.55 -21.31
N GLY A 547 -1.52 20.43 -21.50
CA GLY A 547 -0.83 19.72 -20.43
C GLY A 547 -1.80 19.03 -19.46
N GLU A 548 -3.03 18.77 -19.89
CA GLU A 548 -4.01 18.04 -19.09
C GLU A 548 -3.72 16.54 -19.21
N ALA A 549 -3.73 15.79 -18.10
CA ALA A 549 -3.59 14.33 -18.13
C ALA A 549 -4.92 13.60 -18.42
N LEU A 550 -6.04 14.34 -18.40
CA LEU A 550 -7.39 13.81 -18.46
C LEU A 550 -8.20 14.56 -19.52
N VAL A 551 -9.01 13.82 -20.28
CA VAL A 551 -9.99 14.39 -21.22
C VAL A 551 -11.40 14.18 -20.68
N LYS A 552 -12.25 15.21 -20.77
CA LYS A 552 -13.68 15.08 -20.44
C LYS A 552 -14.40 14.35 -21.57
N LEU A 553 -15.10 13.27 -21.27
CA LEU A 553 -15.86 12.46 -22.23
C LEU A 553 -17.27 13.02 -22.42
N ASP A 554 -17.97 12.56 -23.45
CA ASP A 554 -19.28 13.12 -23.85
C ASP A 554 -20.40 12.75 -22.85
N ASP A 555 -20.25 11.63 -22.15
CA ASP A 555 -21.12 11.20 -21.02
C ASP A 555 -20.85 11.97 -19.71
N GLY A 556 -19.89 12.91 -19.70
CA GLY A 556 -19.48 13.70 -18.53
C GLY A 556 -18.45 13.03 -17.63
N SER A 557 -18.03 11.80 -17.93
CA SER A 557 -16.92 11.10 -17.27
C SER A 557 -15.55 11.62 -17.74
N PHE A 558 -14.46 11.11 -17.17
CA PHE A 558 -13.09 11.49 -17.53
C PHE A 558 -12.30 10.28 -18.05
N GLY A 559 -11.61 10.46 -19.17
CA GLY A 559 -10.67 9.48 -19.72
C GLY A 559 -9.23 9.89 -19.46
N LEU A 560 -8.36 8.93 -19.12
CA LEU A 560 -6.92 9.17 -19.03
C LEU A 560 -6.32 9.27 -20.43
N LEU A 561 -5.53 10.32 -20.71
CA LEU A 561 -4.91 10.46 -22.02
C LEU A 561 -3.89 9.34 -22.29
N PRO A 562 -3.83 8.80 -23.53
CA PRO A 562 -2.81 7.83 -23.91
C PRO A 562 -1.47 8.54 -24.15
N GLU A 563 -0.77 8.87 -23.06
CA GLU A 563 0.45 9.69 -23.08
C GLU A 563 1.56 9.09 -23.97
N GLU A 564 1.75 7.77 -23.98
CA GLU A 564 2.77 7.13 -24.83
C GLU A 564 2.50 7.35 -26.32
N TRP A 565 1.25 7.20 -26.75
CA TRP A 565 0.87 7.43 -28.14
C TRP A 565 0.99 8.90 -28.50
N LEU A 566 0.52 9.80 -27.63
CA LEU A 566 0.59 11.24 -27.83
C LEU A 566 2.03 11.76 -27.86
N ALA A 567 2.92 11.23 -27.03
CA ALA A 567 4.34 11.58 -27.04
C ALA A 567 5.02 11.17 -28.35
N LYS A 568 4.67 9.99 -28.88
CA LYS A 568 5.30 9.43 -30.08
C LYS A 568 4.73 10.00 -31.39
N TYR A 569 3.43 10.24 -31.45
CA TYR A 569 2.71 10.56 -32.68
C TYR A 569 1.94 11.89 -32.63
N GLY A 570 1.81 12.51 -31.46
CA GLY A 570 1.08 13.76 -31.30
C GLY A 570 1.67 14.92 -32.11
N ILE A 571 3.00 14.96 -32.28
CA ILE A 571 3.66 15.98 -33.13
C ILE A 571 3.23 15.84 -34.58
N LEU A 572 3.29 14.62 -35.13
CA LEU A 572 2.90 14.34 -36.51
C LEU A 572 1.40 14.60 -36.71
N ALA A 573 0.57 14.19 -35.76
CA ALA A 573 -0.88 14.45 -35.80
C ALA A 573 -1.17 15.96 -35.75
N SER A 574 -0.38 16.73 -35.00
CA SER A 574 -0.55 18.18 -34.88
C SER A 574 -0.22 18.98 -36.15
N LEU A 575 0.41 18.35 -37.16
CA LEU A 575 0.63 18.93 -38.49
C LEU A 575 -0.64 18.96 -39.35
N GLY A 576 -1.67 18.19 -38.96
CA GLY A 576 -3.00 18.23 -39.56
C GLY A 576 -3.83 19.39 -39.00
N ALA A 577 -4.70 19.96 -39.83
CA ALA A 577 -5.65 20.99 -39.41
C ALA A 577 -6.90 20.35 -38.79
N ALA A 578 -7.23 20.71 -37.55
CA ALA A 578 -8.44 20.22 -36.91
C ALA A 578 -9.71 20.72 -37.63
N HIS A 579 -10.61 19.79 -37.97
CA HIS A 579 -11.88 20.10 -38.62
C HIS A 579 -13.00 19.25 -37.99
N GLY A 580 -13.70 19.82 -37.01
CA GLY A 580 -14.75 19.09 -36.29
C GLY A 580 -14.18 17.91 -35.49
N ASP A 581 -14.53 16.69 -35.91
CA ASP A 581 -14.17 15.42 -35.28
C ASP A 581 -12.91 14.76 -35.86
N HIS A 582 -12.32 15.30 -36.93
CA HIS A 582 -11.17 14.71 -37.61
C HIS A 582 -10.04 15.73 -37.86
N LEU A 583 -8.91 15.23 -38.35
CA LEU A 583 -7.78 16.05 -38.79
C LEU A 583 -7.67 16.03 -40.32
N ARG A 584 -7.45 17.18 -40.93
CA ARG A 584 -7.23 17.32 -42.37
C ARG A 584 -5.76 17.48 -42.69
N PHE A 585 -5.27 16.65 -43.60
CA PHE A 585 -3.93 16.70 -44.17
C PHE A 585 -4.02 17.04 -45.65
N GLY A 586 -3.16 17.94 -46.13
CA GLY A 586 -3.05 18.23 -47.55
C GLY A 586 -2.49 17.03 -48.32
N ARG A 587 -2.69 16.98 -49.65
CA ARG A 587 -2.12 15.91 -50.49
C ARG A 587 -0.58 15.84 -50.44
N THR A 588 0.08 16.93 -50.10
CA THR A 588 1.54 17.00 -49.90
C THR A 588 2.01 16.34 -48.60
N GLN A 589 1.10 16.06 -47.67
CA GLN A 589 1.40 15.50 -46.35
C GLN A 589 1.18 13.98 -46.27
N VAL A 590 1.09 13.27 -47.41
CA VAL A 590 0.93 11.81 -47.48
C VAL A 590 1.98 11.09 -46.65
N ALA A 591 3.24 11.52 -46.72
CA ALA A 591 4.34 10.91 -45.95
C ALA A 591 4.16 11.04 -44.43
N VAL A 592 3.61 12.18 -43.97
CA VAL A 592 3.33 12.40 -42.55
C VAL A 592 2.20 11.47 -42.10
N LEU A 593 1.16 11.36 -42.92
CA LEU A 593 0.01 10.50 -42.64
C LEU A 593 0.39 9.02 -42.67
N ASP A 594 1.24 8.61 -43.60
CA ASP A 594 1.77 7.24 -43.68
C ASP A 594 2.63 6.90 -42.44
N ALA A 595 3.49 7.82 -42.00
CA ALA A 595 4.27 7.64 -40.78
C ALA A 595 3.40 7.53 -39.50
N LEU A 596 2.26 8.23 -39.45
CA LEU A 596 1.27 8.09 -38.37
C LEU A 596 0.63 6.70 -38.37
N LEU A 597 0.31 6.18 -39.56
CA LEU A 597 -0.35 4.89 -39.73
C LEU A 597 0.60 3.70 -39.58
N ALA A 598 1.90 3.87 -39.81
CA ALA A 598 2.91 2.82 -39.60
C ALA A 598 2.91 2.26 -38.16
N ALA A 599 2.38 3.03 -37.20
CA ALA A 599 2.18 2.64 -35.81
C ALA A 599 1.03 1.65 -35.56
N GLN A 600 0.08 1.59 -36.49
CA GLN A 600 -1.20 0.90 -36.38
C GLN A 600 -1.53 0.26 -37.75
N PRO A 601 -0.90 -0.89 -38.08
CA PRO A 601 -1.06 -1.54 -39.38
C PRO A 601 -2.50 -1.91 -39.72
N GLU A 602 -3.32 -2.15 -38.70
CA GLU A 602 -4.76 -2.41 -38.77
C GLU A 602 -5.65 -1.17 -39.02
N ALA A 603 -5.07 0.02 -39.24
CA ALA A 603 -5.84 1.21 -39.58
C ALA A 603 -6.56 1.06 -40.94
N ASN A 604 -7.82 1.50 -41.01
CA ASN A 604 -8.59 1.44 -42.24
C ASN A 604 -8.16 2.58 -43.18
N VAL A 605 -7.84 2.26 -44.43
CA VAL A 605 -7.45 3.26 -45.43
C VAL A 605 -8.24 3.04 -46.70
N ASP A 606 -8.68 4.11 -47.35
CA ASP A 606 -9.34 4.01 -48.64
C ASP A 606 -8.37 3.76 -49.80
N GLU A 607 -8.92 3.41 -50.98
CA GLU A 607 -8.11 3.09 -52.16
C GLU A 607 -7.27 4.28 -52.65
N VAL A 608 -7.74 5.51 -52.46
CA VAL A 608 -7.07 6.71 -52.97
C VAL A 608 -5.81 6.99 -52.17
N PHE A 609 -5.89 6.90 -50.84
CA PHE A 609 -4.73 7.01 -49.97
C PHE A 609 -3.76 5.84 -50.17
N ALA A 610 -4.27 4.62 -50.32
CA ALA A 610 -3.44 3.44 -50.60
C ALA A 610 -2.59 3.62 -51.88
N ARG A 611 -3.19 4.11 -52.98
CA ARG A 611 -2.45 4.42 -54.22
C ARG A 611 -1.42 5.52 -54.02
N ALA A 612 -1.74 6.57 -53.26
CA ALA A 612 -0.79 7.65 -52.98
C ALA A 612 0.41 7.16 -52.16
N ARG A 613 0.18 6.29 -51.18
CA ARG A 613 1.23 5.63 -50.41
C ARG A 613 2.12 4.73 -51.28
N ASP A 614 1.52 3.93 -52.15
CA ASP A 614 2.27 3.04 -53.04
C ASP A 614 3.11 3.84 -54.04
N ALA A 615 2.58 4.93 -54.58
CA ALA A 615 3.32 5.84 -55.47
C ALA A 615 4.51 6.50 -54.75
N LEU A 616 4.36 6.87 -53.47
CA LEU A 616 5.46 7.39 -52.66
C LEU A 616 6.52 6.32 -52.39
N ALA A 617 6.12 5.09 -52.07
CA ALA A 617 7.02 3.98 -51.79
C ALA A 617 7.81 3.50 -53.02
N GLN A 618 7.22 3.60 -54.21
CA GLN A 618 7.82 3.20 -55.49
C GLN A 618 8.61 4.32 -56.18
N PHE A 619 8.74 5.48 -55.55
CA PHE A 619 9.41 6.63 -56.13
C PHE A 619 10.94 6.42 -56.20
N ASP A 620 11.46 6.17 -57.41
CA ASP A 620 12.89 5.93 -57.71
C ASP A 620 13.57 7.16 -58.36
N GLY A 621 13.02 8.35 -58.14
CA GLY A 621 13.51 9.61 -58.70
C GLY A 621 12.78 10.07 -59.96
N ILE A 622 13.14 11.27 -60.41
CA ILE A 622 12.45 11.97 -61.51
C ILE A 622 13.01 11.50 -62.84
N ARG A 623 12.15 10.95 -63.68
CA ARG A 623 12.52 10.49 -65.01
C ARG A 623 12.45 11.66 -66.00
N SER A 624 13.51 11.85 -66.78
CA SER A 624 13.50 12.81 -67.88
C SER A 624 12.36 12.50 -68.85
N ALA A 625 11.67 13.53 -69.32
CA ALA A 625 10.55 13.40 -70.25
C ALA A 625 10.89 13.98 -71.62
N ASP A 626 10.39 13.32 -72.67
CA ASP A 626 10.50 13.81 -74.04
C ASP A 626 9.40 14.83 -74.36
N PRO A 627 9.71 15.88 -75.14
CA PRO A 627 8.69 16.83 -75.57
C PRO A 627 7.61 16.12 -76.42
N PRO A 628 6.34 16.54 -76.32
CA PRO A 628 5.25 15.93 -77.07
C PRO A 628 5.42 16.14 -78.59
N ALA A 629 4.84 15.27 -79.41
CA ALA A 629 5.02 15.30 -80.87
C ALA A 629 4.61 16.63 -81.57
N GLY A 630 3.79 17.46 -80.93
CA GLY A 630 3.39 18.78 -81.46
C GLY A 630 4.39 19.91 -81.16
N PHE A 631 5.36 19.68 -80.28
CA PHE A 631 6.38 20.64 -79.90
C PHE A 631 7.46 20.75 -80.98
N GLN A 632 7.76 21.98 -81.41
CA GLN A 632 8.73 22.27 -82.47
C GLN A 632 10.05 22.78 -81.88
N GLY A 633 10.91 21.85 -81.49
CA GLY A 633 12.25 22.12 -80.99
C GLY A 633 12.87 20.92 -80.28
N GLU A 634 14.17 20.98 -80.00
CA GLU A 634 14.86 19.96 -79.22
C GLU A 634 15.15 20.47 -77.81
N LEU A 635 14.66 19.77 -76.79
CA LEU A 635 14.99 20.05 -75.40
C LEU A 635 16.40 19.50 -75.09
N ARG A 636 17.22 20.31 -74.42
CA ARG A 636 18.51 19.87 -73.86
C ARG A 636 18.29 18.82 -72.76
N PRO A 637 19.28 17.96 -72.42
CA PRO A 637 19.12 16.94 -71.40
C PRO A 637 18.55 17.46 -70.07
N TYR A 638 19.08 18.56 -69.54
CA TYR A 638 18.57 19.19 -68.31
C TYR A 638 17.14 19.75 -68.47
N GLN A 639 16.73 20.17 -69.67
CA GLN A 639 15.37 20.63 -69.94
C GLN A 639 14.38 19.46 -70.00
N ARG A 640 14.83 18.28 -70.44
CA ARG A 640 14.03 17.03 -70.38
C ARG A 640 13.86 16.57 -68.93
N GLU A 641 14.88 16.72 -68.09
CA GLU A 641 14.78 16.52 -66.65
C GLU A 641 13.79 17.50 -66.01
N GLY A 642 13.88 18.80 -66.35
CA GLY A 642 12.93 19.83 -65.90
C GLY A 642 11.47 19.54 -66.33
N LEU A 643 11.26 19.10 -67.58
CA LEU A 643 9.94 18.66 -68.05
C LEU A 643 9.44 17.42 -67.28
N GLY A 644 10.33 16.46 -67.01
CA GLY A 644 10.04 15.29 -66.17
C GLY A 644 9.62 15.70 -64.75
N TRP A 645 10.31 16.67 -64.15
CA TRP A 645 9.97 17.24 -62.86
C TRP A 645 8.59 17.90 -62.86
N LEU A 646 8.25 18.66 -63.91
CA LEU A 646 6.91 19.26 -64.05
C LEU A 646 5.80 18.21 -64.18
N HIS A 647 6.05 17.10 -64.88
CA HIS A 647 5.11 15.98 -64.95
C HIS A 647 4.94 15.28 -63.60
N PHE A 648 6.05 15.08 -62.87
CA PHE A 648 6.03 14.54 -61.51
C PHE A 648 5.18 15.41 -60.58
N LEU A 649 5.40 16.74 -60.56
CA LEU A 649 4.58 17.64 -59.74
C LEU A 649 3.09 17.48 -60.05
N ARG A 650 2.73 17.36 -61.33
CA ARG A 650 1.34 17.14 -61.75
C ARG A 650 0.77 15.81 -61.25
N GLU A 651 1.53 14.73 -61.41
CA GLU A 651 1.10 13.37 -61.02
C GLU A 651 0.79 13.28 -59.52
N PHE A 652 1.60 13.96 -58.70
CA PHE A 652 1.43 13.99 -57.25
C PHE A 652 0.55 15.16 -56.75
N GLY A 653 0.05 16.02 -57.66
CA GLY A 653 -0.78 17.18 -57.32
C GLY A 653 -0.04 18.30 -56.58
N PHE A 654 1.27 18.42 -56.80
CA PHE A 654 2.13 19.44 -56.21
C PHE A 654 2.21 20.69 -57.08
N GLY A 655 2.40 21.84 -56.44
CA GLY A 655 2.93 23.04 -57.08
C GLY A 655 4.47 23.03 -57.02
N GLY A 656 5.13 23.86 -57.82
CA GLY A 656 6.58 23.97 -57.78
C GLY A 656 7.09 25.31 -58.30
N CYS A 657 8.30 25.68 -57.86
CA CYS A 657 9.04 26.82 -58.35
C CYS A 657 10.19 26.33 -59.25
N LEU A 658 10.09 26.57 -60.55
CA LEU A 658 11.16 26.25 -61.50
C LEU A 658 12.20 27.39 -61.48
N ALA A 659 13.18 27.27 -60.59
CA ALA A 659 14.17 28.31 -60.30
C ALA A 659 15.51 28.11 -61.04
N ASP A 660 15.47 27.61 -62.29
CA ASP A 660 16.67 27.51 -63.14
C ASP A 660 17.28 28.90 -63.39
N ASP A 661 18.62 28.97 -63.51
CA ASP A 661 19.34 30.20 -63.84
C ASP A 661 18.79 30.89 -65.10
N MET A 662 18.93 32.23 -65.14
CA MET A 662 18.51 33.04 -66.28
C MET A 662 19.20 32.56 -67.57
N GLY A 663 18.43 32.34 -68.63
CA GLY A 663 18.94 31.88 -69.93
C GLY A 663 18.93 30.36 -70.15
N LEU A 664 18.58 29.54 -69.16
CA LEU A 664 18.43 28.08 -69.30
C LEU A 664 17.14 27.62 -70.02
N GLY A 665 16.32 28.57 -70.50
CA GLY A 665 15.15 28.26 -71.31
C GLY A 665 13.96 27.70 -70.52
N LYS A 666 13.67 28.25 -69.34
CA LYS A 666 12.48 27.91 -68.53
C LYS A 666 11.18 28.00 -69.34
N THR A 667 11.01 29.06 -70.11
CA THR A 667 9.85 29.28 -70.98
C THR A 667 9.65 28.12 -71.96
N VAL A 668 10.72 27.62 -72.55
CA VAL A 668 10.70 26.51 -73.51
C VAL A 668 10.27 25.19 -72.82
N GLN A 669 10.74 24.93 -71.60
CA GLN A 669 10.30 23.78 -70.80
C GLN A 669 8.80 23.85 -70.49
N VAL A 670 8.32 25.03 -70.09
CA VAL A 670 6.89 25.26 -69.79
C VAL A 670 6.03 25.15 -71.04
N LEU A 671 6.50 25.63 -72.20
CA LEU A 671 5.79 25.48 -73.47
C LEU A 671 5.68 24.01 -73.91
N ALA A 672 6.71 23.19 -73.66
CA ALA A 672 6.64 21.74 -73.89
C ALA A 672 5.58 21.08 -73.00
N LEU A 673 5.48 21.47 -71.72
CA LEU A 673 4.41 21.04 -70.83
C LEU A 673 3.03 21.46 -71.37
N LEU A 674 2.86 22.74 -71.70
CA LEU A 674 1.58 23.31 -72.17
C LEU A 674 1.11 22.68 -73.47
N GLU A 675 2.03 22.32 -74.37
CA GLU A 675 1.69 21.60 -75.59
C GLU A 675 1.16 20.18 -75.30
N ALA A 676 1.74 19.48 -74.31
CA ALA A 676 1.21 18.21 -73.84
C ALA A 676 -0.19 18.38 -73.23
N ARG A 677 -0.43 19.48 -72.50
CA ARG A 677 -1.76 19.82 -71.97
C ARG A 677 -2.76 20.11 -73.08
N ARG A 678 -2.38 20.85 -74.13
CA ARG A 678 -3.22 21.10 -75.30
C ARG A 678 -3.67 19.81 -75.96
N ALA A 679 -2.77 18.85 -76.16
CA ALA A 679 -3.12 17.53 -76.71
C ALA A 679 -4.09 16.75 -75.79
N ALA A 680 -3.91 16.82 -74.47
CA ALA A 680 -4.85 16.23 -73.51
C ALA A 680 -6.22 16.93 -73.51
N ARG A 681 -6.25 18.25 -73.74
CA ARG A 681 -7.47 19.05 -73.83
C ARG A 681 -8.33 18.69 -75.04
N GLU A 682 -7.71 18.39 -76.18
CA GLU A 682 -8.41 17.88 -77.37
C GLU A 682 -9.19 16.60 -77.06
N GLN A 683 -8.70 15.78 -76.13
CA GLN A 683 -9.33 14.53 -75.72
C GLN A 683 -10.33 14.71 -74.56
N ASN A 684 -10.22 15.81 -73.79
CA ASN A 684 -11.11 16.13 -72.68
C ASN A 684 -11.55 17.61 -72.71
N PRO A 685 -12.65 17.93 -73.42
CA PRO A 685 -13.16 19.30 -73.54
C PRO A 685 -13.59 19.95 -72.22
N ARG A 686 -13.72 19.20 -71.11
CA ARG A 686 -14.02 19.75 -69.78
C ARG A 686 -12.79 20.37 -69.09
N MET A 687 -11.61 20.20 -69.66
CA MET A 687 -10.38 20.76 -69.13
C MET A 687 -10.26 22.23 -69.54
N GLY A 688 -10.11 23.11 -68.54
CA GLY A 688 -9.96 24.55 -68.75
C GLY A 688 -8.66 24.93 -69.45
N PRO A 689 -8.52 26.19 -69.89
CA PRO A 689 -7.27 26.71 -70.43
C PRO A 689 -6.20 26.86 -69.34
N SER A 690 -4.95 27.02 -69.76
CA SER A 690 -3.85 27.42 -68.87
C SER A 690 -3.71 28.95 -68.84
N LEU A 691 -3.26 29.49 -67.71
CA LEU A 691 -3.01 30.91 -67.50
C LEU A 691 -1.52 31.14 -67.24
N VAL A 692 -0.91 32.05 -67.99
CA VAL A 692 0.44 32.56 -67.75
C VAL A 692 0.35 34.03 -67.36
N VAL A 693 0.95 34.39 -66.24
CA VAL A 693 1.02 35.75 -65.71
C VAL A 693 2.46 36.21 -65.78
N VAL A 694 2.72 37.27 -66.57
CA VAL A 694 4.08 37.74 -66.87
C VAL A 694 4.21 39.25 -66.62
N PRO A 695 5.44 39.77 -66.43
CA PRO A 695 5.71 41.20 -66.57
C PRO A 695 5.28 41.71 -67.95
N LYS A 696 4.83 42.97 -68.02
CA LYS A 696 4.33 43.56 -69.28
C LYS A 696 5.35 43.50 -70.42
N SER A 697 6.64 43.61 -70.10
CA SER A 697 7.75 43.49 -71.07
C SER A 697 7.88 42.10 -71.68
N LEU A 698 7.45 41.04 -71.00
CA LEU A 698 7.64 39.64 -71.42
C LEU A 698 6.44 39.06 -72.20
N VAL A 699 5.31 39.75 -72.25
CA VAL A 699 4.10 39.32 -72.99
C VAL A 699 4.44 39.02 -74.46
N PHE A 700 5.19 39.92 -75.12
CA PHE A 700 5.57 39.74 -76.51
C PHE A 700 6.52 38.56 -76.71
N ASN A 701 7.47 38.38 -75.79
CA ASN A 701 8.42 37.26 -75.84
C ASN A 701 7.69 35.91 -75.72
N TRP A 702 6.80 35.76 -74.74
CA TRP A 702 5.99 34.55 -74.57
C TRP A 702 5.16 34.22 -75.80
N LYS A 703 4.57 35.22 -76.48
CA LYS A 703 3.81 35.00 -77.72
C LYS A 703 4.72 34.52 -78.86
N GLN A 704 5.91 35.12 -79.01
CA GLN A 704 6.87 34.70 -80.03
C GLN A 704 7.39 33.30 -79.77
N GLU A 705 7.75 32.98 -78.53
CA GLU A 705 8.23 31.64 -78.16
C GLU A 705 7.14 30.58 -78.30
N ALA A 706 5.89 30.88 -77.89
CA ALA A 706 4.77 29.98 -78.11
C ALA A 706 4.53 29.72 -79.61
N ALA A 707 4.56 30.76 -80.45
CA ALA A 707 4.42 30.60 -81.90
C ALA A 707 5.58 29.81 -82.52
N ARG A 708 6.79 29.89 -81.95
CA ARG A 708 7.98 29.18 -82.43
C ARG A 708 8.00 27.71 -81.99
N PHE A 709 7.78 27.43 -80.71
CA PHE A 709 8.00 26.11 -80.11
C PHE A 709 6.70 25.30 -79.95
N ALA A 710 5.53 25.95 -79.89
CA ALA A 710 4.23 25.29 -79.76
C ALA A 710 3.18 25.95 -80.69
N PRO A 711 3.38 25.96 -82.02
CA PRO A 711 2.53 26.72 -82.96
C PRO A 711 1.06 26.25 -83.01
N ARG A 712 0.76 25.06 -82.49
CA ARG A 712 -0.62 24.53 -82.39
C ARG A 712 -1.37 25.06 -81.17
N LEU A 713 -0.68 25.71 -80.22
CA LEU A 713 -1.28 26.26 -79.02
C LEU A 713 -2.06 27.55 -79.36
N ARG A 714 -3.37 27.58 -79.10
CA ARG A 714 -4.16 28.80 -79.30
C ARG A 714 -3.92 29.77 -78.14
N VAL A 715 -3.16 30.82 -78.40
CA VAL A 715 -2.75 31.81 -77.39
C VAL A 715 -3.62 33.06 -77.45
N LEU A 716 -4.25 33.43 -76.32
CA LEU A 716 -4.92 34.71 -76.14
C LEU A 716 -4.01 35.68 -75.38
N ASP A 717 -3.79 36.86 -75.95
CA ASP A 717 -3.17 38.00 -75.26
C ASP A 717 -4.27 38.80 -74.55
N HIS A 718 -4.47 38.53 -73.26
CA HIS A 718 -5.44 39.23 -72.42
C HIS A 718 -4.78 40.43 -71.74
N THR A 719 -4.25 41.35 -72.54
CA THR A 719 -3.62 42.59 -72.05
C THR A 719 -4.15 43.84 -72.77
N GLY A 720 -3.91 45.02 -72.17
CA GLY A 720 -4.25 46.31 -72.79
C GLY A 720 -5.72 46.76 -72.62
N HIS A 721 -6.04 47.90 -73.24
CA HIS A 721 -7.33 48.60 -73.08
C HIS A 721 -8.46 48.06 -73.97
N GLN A 722 -8.12 47.38 -75.07
CA GLN A 722 -9.07 46.80 -76.01
C GLN A 722 -9.44 45.33 -75.69
N ARG A 723 -8.96 44.78 -74.56
CA ARG A 723 -9.26 43.40 -74.16
C ARG A 723 -10.75 43.22 -73.85
N ARG A 724 -11.32 42.07 -74.25
CA ARG A 724 -12.69 41.70 -73.89
C ARG A 724 -12.73 41.32 -72.41
N LYS A 725 -13.55 42.02 -71.62
CA LYS A 725 -13.66 41.76 -70.17
C LYS A 725 -14.47 40.51 -69.83
N SER A 726 -15.33 40.03 -70.75
CA SER A 726 -16.07 38.78 -70.57
C SER A 726 -15.14 37.58 -70.71
N THR A 727 -15.27 36.60 -69.81
CA THR A 727 -14.47 35.36 -69.81
C THR A 727 -15.08 34.25 -70.66
N GLU A 728 -16.25 34.46 -71.26
CA GLU A 728 -17.03 33.44 -72.01
C GLU A 728 -16.27 32.84 -73.22
N HIS A 729 -15.35 33.61 -73.80
CA HIS A 729 -14.54 33.20 -74.96
C HIS A 729 -13.22 32.51 -74.57
N PHE A 730 -12.87 32.42 -73.29
CA PHE A 730 -11.57 31.90 -72.88
C PHE A 730 -11.41 30.40 -73.17
N ASP A 731 -12.52 29.65 -73.20
CA ASP A 731 -12.50 28.23 -73.56
C ASP A 731 -12.16 27.99 -75.04
N GLU A 732 -12.19 29.01 -75.90
CA GLU A 732 -11.74 28.91 -77.30
C GLU A 732 -10.21 28.83 -77.42
N TYR A 733 -9.49 29.17 -76.35
CA TYR A 733 -8.02 29.24 -76.30
C TYR A 733 -7.45 28.16 -75.40
N ASP A 734 -6.19 27.82 -75.58
CA ASP A 734 -5.47 26.82 -74.78
C ASP A 734 -4.56 27.50 -73.74
N LEU A 735 -4.03 28.69 -74.06
CA LEU A 735 -3.19 29.49 -73.19
C LEU A 735 -3.66 30.94 -73.16
N LEU A 736 -3.90 31.46 -71.97
CA LEU A 736 -4.14 32.88 -71.72
C LEU A 736 -2.87 33.53 -71.19
N ILE A 737 -2.41 34.61 -71.81
CA ILE A 737 -1.29 35.41 -71.32
C ILE A 737 -1.85 36.71 -70.77
N THR A 738 -1.55 37.01 -69.51
CA THR A 738 -1.92 38.25 -68.84
C THR A 738 -0.74 38.86 -68.10
N THR A 739 -0.94 40.05 -67.55
CA THR A 739 0.05 40.70 -66.69
C THR A 739 -0.44 40.78 -65.26
N TYR A 740 0.46 40.81 -64.28
CA TYR A 740 0.11 40.96 -62.86
C TYR A 740 -0.87 42.13 -62.60
N GLY A 741 -0.62 43.28 -63.25
CA GLY A 741 -1.49 44.45 -63.15
C GLY A 741 -2.88 44.28 -63.80
N THR A 742 -2.99 43.44 -64.84
CA THR A 742 -4.27 43.15 -65.50
C THR A 742 -5.05 42.10 -64.72
N LEU A 743 -4.38 41.03 -64.26
CA LEU A 743 -4.98 40.00 -63.42
C LEU A 743 -5.57 40.59 -62.14
N ARG A 744 -4.85 41.50 -61.47
CA ARG A 744 -5.37 42.18 -60.26
C ARG A 744 -6.65 42.98 -60.52
N LYS A 745 -6.78 43.59 -61.70
CA LYS A 745 -7.98 44.36 -62.08
C LYS A 745 -9.16 43.48 -62.45
N ASP A 746 -8.90 42.32 -63.04
CA ASP A 746 -9.92 41.40 -63.55
C ASP A 746 -10.14 40.19 -62.63
N ALA A 747 -9.53 40.16 -61.45
CA ALA A 747 -9.53 39.02 -60.52
C ALA A 747 -10.94 38.50 -60.20
N ALA A 748 -11.92 39.40 -60.05
CA ALA A 748 -13.31 39.05 -59.78
C ALA A 748 -13.96 38.21 -60.90
N SER A 749 -13.50 38.37 -62.14
CA SER A 749 -13.97 37.60 -63.31
C SER A 749 -13.22 36.27 -63.47
N PHE A 750 -11.96 36.21 -63.01
CA PHE A 750 -11.12 35.01 -63.09
C PHE A 750 -11.42 34.01 -61.98
N LYS A 751 -11.93 34.45 -60.81
CA LYS A 751 -12.10 33.61 -59.61
C LYS A 751 -13.01 32.38 -59.82
N ASP A 752 -14.02 32.50 -60.67
CA ASP A 752 -15.04 31.47 -60.88
C ASP A 752 -14.67 30.51 -62.03
N MET A 753 -13.54 30.78 -62.70
CA MET A 753 -13.05 29.97 -63.81
C MET A 753 -12.08 28.88 -63.33
N ARG A 754 -12.21 27.69 -63.90
CA ARG A 754 -11.25 26.60 -63.69
C ARG A 754 -10.13 26.69 -64.72
N PHE A 755 -8.90 26.85 -64.25
CA PHE A 755 -7.69 26.77 -65.07
C PHE A 755 -7.05 25.39 -64.92
N ASP A 756 -6.42 24.89 -65.99
CA ASP A 756 -5.61 23.67 -65.93
C ASP A 756 -4.26 23.93 -65.27
N TYR A 757 -3.61 25.04 -65.61
CA TYR A 757 -2.40 25.54 -64.97
C TYR A 757 -2.47 27.03 -64.72
N VAL A 758 -1.81 27.49 -63.65
CA VAL A 758 -1.47 28.90 -63.44
C VAL A 758 0.04 29.00 -63.28
N ILE A 759 0.69 29.67 -64.24
CA ILE A 759 2.14 29.85 -64.30
C ILE A 759 2.43 31.32 -64.04
N LEU A 760 3.31 31.58 -63.08
CA LEU A 760 3.74 32.92 -62.70
C LEU A 760 5.20 33.08 -63.10
N ASP A 761 5.48 33.98 -64.04
CA ASP A 761 6.83 34.24 -64.53
C ASP A 761 7.40 35.51 -63.86
N GLU A 762 8.65 35.46 -63.43
CA GLU A 762 9.28 36.49 -62.59
C GLU A 762 8.47 36.80 -61.31
N ALA A 763 8.09 35.73 -60.59
CA ALA A 763 7.19 35.73 -59.43
C ALA A 763 7.88 36.00 -58.09
#